data_AF-A0A4P6EPV3-F1
#
_entry.id   AF-A0A4P6EPV3-F1
#
_cell.length_a   1.000
_cell.length_b   1.000
_cell.length_c   1.000
_cell.angle_alpha   90.00
_cell.angle_beta   90.00
_cell.angle_gamma   90.00
#
_symmetry.space_group_name_H-M   'P 1'
#
loop_
_entity.id
_entity.type
_entity.pdbx_description
1 polymer ?
#
loop_
_entity_poly.entity_id
_entity_poly.type
_entity_poly.pdbx_seq_one_letter_code
_entity_poly.pdbx_strand_id
1 'polypeptide(L)'
;MVVLALTFTGCAPGEVSGSGDRWILGRPVAGVSAALAYQAPEEAPTITEIPLEVPDDVAAVLDGEQPESPTPTPGASGPVDIVPDVLSAEPEAEVEVPDAGAALQLDTVDESSRVAGAAVVPDSTFQTVAVTWPLDAQATPELQARVRSSIDGEWGEWFALEADDHAPDAGTPDEQQETRAGTESVHVGEADAVQVATVGPADGSPLAPDVQLTLIGSPEPTVIDGARARDAVNRSAEPGAATSAVFTTERSVQQAAARPAVVTRAQWGAAPPTCSMPNAARLVGGVVHHTAGSNNYATQAAAMTQIRNDQAYHIKTRGWCDLGYNFVVDKWGNIYEGRAGSMDAAVIGVHAGGFNTGTVGVSVLGTFSTVAMPQEAVYAVGRILGWKLGLAGVNPAGSISYTTGGGENSRYPAGSTVNLRTIFGHRDVAYTECPGNVGYTQLEAIRAVAAANLGSTVSPEEAAALVRALYQDLLGRDVDPSGLATWTDLLMSGRSQSELVRTLTSSTEYRTLRVVQAYREVLRREPDPHYVDWVRWIQEGVYTVDEVQFVFYRTEEFYLQGGANPTDYVKHMYRVMLNREASAWEIAYWTDQIAHYGVVPATAGVWFSLEAAMIRAGKYYQTFLDRAPDPVGLDDWAHVMLASGEGAVREGIAGSVEYRNLALSHSGA
;
A
#
# COMPACT_ATOMS: atom_id res chain seq x y z
N MET A 1 -26.65 -23.72 29.50
CA MET A 1 -27.77 -24.64 29.23
C MET A 1 -28.60 -24.08 28.09
N VAL A 2 -28.23 -24.36 26.84
CA VAL A 2 -29.06 -24.67 25.66
C VAL A 2 -28.09 -25.40 24.72
N VAL A 3 -28.52 -26.55 24.21
CA VAL A 3 -27.76 -27.48 23.37
C VAL A 3 -28.10 -27.20 21.90
N LEU A 4 -27.11 -27.14 21.01
CA LEU A 4 -27.30 -27.49 19.60
C LEU A 4 -26.17 -28.42 19.17
N ALA A 5 -26.53 -29.66 18.87
CA ALA A 5 -25.67 -30.69 18.29
C ALA A 5 -25.84 -30.66 16.77
N LEU A 6 -24.74 -30.66 16.01
CA LEU A 6 -24.73 -30.93 14.57
C LEU A 6 -24.09 -32.30 14.33
N THR A 7 -24.90 -33.25 13.87
CA THR A 7 -24.50 -34.58 13.41
C THR A 7 -24.05 -34.51 11.95
N PHE A 8 -22.88 -35.06 11.63
CA PHE A 8 -22.45 -35.32 10.26
C PHE A 8 -22.95 -36.69 9.79
N THR A 9 -23.63 -36.73 8.64
CA THR A 9 -24.00 -37.95 7.91
C THR A 9 -22.87 -38.29 6.94
N GLY A 10 -22.34 -39.50 7.02
CA GLY A 10 -21.18 -39.96 6.24
C GLY A 10 -21.48 -40.39 4.81
N CYS A 11 -20.42 -40.42 3.99
CA CYS A 11 -20.30 -41.25 2.80
C CYS A 11 -19.06 -42.15 2.94
N ALA A 12 -19.21 -43.42 2.55
CA ALA A 12 -18.26 -44.53 2.70
C ALA A 12 -17.15 -44.56 1.61
N PRO A 13 -16.08 -45.36 1.76
CA PRO A 13 -14.82 -45.21 1.02
C PRO A 13 -14.81 -45.95 -0.32
N GLY A 14 -14.17 -45.35 -1.32
CA GLY A 14 -13.78 -46.00 -2.57
C GLY A 14 -12.26 -45.92 -2.76
N GLU A 15 -11.63 -47.07 -2.98
CA GLU A 15 -10.21 -47.23 -3.28
C GLU A 15 -9.81 -46.50 -4.58
N VAL A 16 -8.69 -45.76 -4.57
CA VAL A 16 -7.88 -45.51 -5.76
C VAL A 16 -6.40 -45.69 -5.40
N SER A 17 -5.75 -46.56 -6.17
CA SER A 17 -4.35 -46.93 -6.09
C SER A 17 -3.46 -45.96 -6.86
N GLY A 18 -2.28 -45.67 -6.27
CA GLY A 18 -1.01 -45.32 -6.90
C GLY A 18 -0.94 -44.47 -8.17
N SER A 19 -0.64 -43.18 -8.00
CA SER A 19 0.41 -42.46 -8.74
C SER A 19 0.74 -41.18 -7.98
N GLY A 20 2.03 -40.81 -7.91
CA GLY A 20 2.48 -39.66 -7.15
C GLY A 20 1.90 -38.36 -7.68
N ASP A 21 1.26 -37.58 -6.80
CA ASP A 21 0.81 -36.22 -7.09
C ASP A 21 1.17 -35.26 -5.96
N ARG A 22 1.62 -34.09 -6.42
CA ARG A 22 2.10 -32.94 -5.66
C ARG A 22 0.93 -32.32 -4.89
N TRP A 23 1.08 -32.13 -3.59
CA TRP A 23 0.20 -31.26 -2.81
C TRP A 23 0.59 -29.80 -3.07
N ILE A 24 -0.10 -29.17 -4.01
CA ILE A 24 -0.16 -27.71 -4.12
C ILE A 24 -1.18 -27.25 -3.07
N LEU A 25 -0.71 -26.54 -2.04
CA LEU A 25 -1.58 -26.02 -1.00
C LEU A 25 -2.37 -24.81 -1.53
N GLY A 26 -3.69 -24.98 -1.60
CA GLY A 26 -4.64 -23.87 -1.70
C GLY A 26 -4.68 -23.06 -0.39
N ARG A 27 -5.10 -21.80 -0.55
CA ARG A 27 -5.38 -20.80 0.49
C ARG A 27 -6.26 -21.37 1.63
N PRO A 28 -6.22 -20.78 2.85
CA PRO A 28 -7.00 -21.28 3.97
C PRO A 28 -8.50 -21.26 3.67
N VAL A 29 -9.16 -22.36 4.02
CA VAL A 29 -10.63 -22.49 3.98
C VAL A 29 -11.22 -21.53 5.01
N ALA A 30 -12.05 -20.60 4.55
CA ALA A 30 -12.86 -19.75 5.39
C ALA A 30 -13.88 -20.60 6.17
N GLY A 31 -13.96 -20.42 7.48
CA GLY A 31 -15.07 -20.94 8.27
C GLY A 31 -14.76 -21.33 9.71
N VAL A 32 -14.28 -20.40 10.56
CA VAL A 32 -14.65 -20.36 11.99
C VAL A 32 -14.57 -18.89 12.46
N SER A 33 -15.65 -18.13 12.30
CA SER A 33 -15.84 -16.89 13.08
C SER A 33 -16.68 -17.22 14.32
N ALA A 34 -16.02 -17.39 15.46
CA ALA A 34 -16.69 -17.29 16.75
C ALA A 34 -16.29 -15.93 17.35
N ALA A 35 -17.21 -14.97 17.30
CA ALA A 35 -17.08 -13.72 18.03
C ALA A 35 -17.11 -14.01 19.54
N LEU A 36 -15.94 -13.96 20.19
CA LEU A 36 -15.85 -13.74 21.63
C LEU A 36 -15.55 -12.26 21.84
N ALA A 37 -16.43 -11.56 22.55
CA ALA A 37 -16.18 -10.20 23.00
C ALA A 37 -14.89 -10.18 23.85
N TYR A 38 -13.84 -9.60 23.29
CA TYR A 38 -12.59 -9.34 24.01
C TYR A 38 -12.80 -8.17 24.97
N GLN A 39 -12.73 -8.44 26.28
CA GLN A 39 -12.51 -7.39 27.26
C GLN A 39 -11.00 -7.21 27.42
N ALA A 40 -10.49 -6.04 27.02
CA ALA A 40 -9.09 -5.69 27.19
C ALA A 40 -8.69 -5.75 28.68
N PRO A 41 -7.51 -6.31 29.03
CA PRO A 41 -6.97 -6.17 30.37
C PRO A 41 -6.58 -4.71 30.65
N GLU A 42 -6.86 -4.22 31.87
CA GLU A 42 -6.63 -2.83 32.30
C GLU A 42 -5.13 -2.43 32.40
N GLU A 43 -4.19 -3.37 32.29
CA GLU A 43 -2.75 -3.07 32.29
C GLU A 43 -2.01 -3.91 31.22
N ALA A 44 -1.22 -3.22 30.39
CA ALA A 44 -0.33 -3.84 29.41
C ALA A 44 0.77 -4.67 30.11
N PRO A 45 1.10 -5.88 29.63
CA PRO A 45 2.19 -6.66 30.21
C PRO A 45 3.53 -5.95 29.98
N THR A 46 4.27 -5.69 31.06
CA THR A 46 5.67 -5.26 31.00
C THR A 46 6.52 -6.34 30.33
N ILE A 47 6.95 -6.07 29.10
CA ILE A 47 7.95 -6.88 28.40
C ILE A 47 9.29 -6.64 29.09
N THR A 48 9.86 -7.68 29.72
CA THR A 48 11.19 -7.62 30.32
C THR A 48 12.23 -7.80 29.20
N GLU A 49 13.25 -6.94 29.18
CA GLU A 49 14.34 -6.92 28.19
C GLU A 49 14.93 -8.32 27.94
N ILE A 50 15.04 -8.70 26.66
CA ILE A 50 15.86 -9.83 26.21
C ILE A 50 17.02 -9.24 25.41
N PRO A 51 18.29 -9.45 25.80
CA PRO A 51 19.42 -8.95 25.05
C PRO A 51 19.56 -9.72 23.73
N LEU A 52 19.68 -9.01 22.61
CA LEU A 52 20.16 -9.54 21.35
C LEU A 52 21.70 -9.43 21.35
N GLU A 53 22.40 -10.47 21.77
CA GLU A 53 23.81 -10.64 21.40
C GLU A 53 23.85 -11.40 20.07
N VAL A 54 24.35 -10.73 19.02
CA VAL A 54 24.85 -11.40 17.82
C VAL A 54 26.23 -11.95 18.19
N PRO A 55 26.45 -13.27 18.23
CA PRO A 55 27.77 -13.78 18.58
C PRO A 55 28.76 -13.53 17.43
N ASP A 56 30.04 -13.28 17.78
CA ASP A 56 31.14 -12.94 16.86
C ASP A 56 31.44 -13.99 15.75
N ASP A 57 30.72 -15.10 15.71
CA ASP A 57 31.00 -16.29 14.89
C ASP A 57 30.22 -16.34 13.55
N VAL A 58 29.35 -15.38 13.27
CA VAL A 58 28.64 -15.26 11.97
C VAL A 58 29.62 -15.02 10.80
N ALA A 59 30.76 -14.37 11.05
CA ALA A 59 31.81 -14.19 10.06
C ALA A 59 32.45 -15.53 9.62
N ALA A 60 32.50 -16.53 10.50
CA ALA A 60 33.20 -17.80 10.24
C ALA A 60 32.46 -18.73 9.27
N VAL A 61 31.13 -18.60 9.14
CA VAL A 61 30.34 -19.39 8.17
C VAL A 61 30.55 -18.87 6.73
N LEU A 62 30.95 -17.61 6.57
CA LEU A 62 31.27 -16.99 5.28
C LEU A 62 32.74 -17.23 4.85
N ASP A 63 33.63 -17.55 5.81
CA ASP A 63 35.08 -17.73 5.59
C ASP A 63 35.55 -19.21 5.43
N GLY A 64 34.63 -20.19 5.45
CA GLY A 64 34.96 -21.62 5.30
C GLY A 64 35.34 -22.02 3.86
N GLU A 65 36.59 -22.49 3.67
CA GLU A 65 37.25 -22.89 2.42
C GLU A 65 36.35 -23.52 1.32
N GLN A 66 36.12 -22.77 0.23
CA GLN A 66 35.75 -23.32 -1.07
C GLN A 66 36.94 -24.08 -1.70
N PRO A 67 36.72 -25.19 -2.43
CA PRO A 67 37.80 -25.86 -3.16
C PRO A 67 38.33 -24.98 -4.30
N GLU A 68 39.66 -24.94 -4.41
CA GLU A 68 40.43 -24.00 -5.25
C GLU A 68 39.96 -23.95 -6.72
N SER A 69 39.67 -22.73 -7.19
CA SER A 69 39.54 -22.37 -8.60
C SER A 69 40.75 -21.52 -9.03
N PRO A 70 41.21 -21.62 -10.30
CA PRO A 70 42.56 -21.20 -10.70
C PRO A 70 42.75 -19.67 -10.70
N THR A 71 43.95 -19.26 -10.31
CA THR A 71 44.45 -17.88 -10.17
C THR A 71 44.04 -16.92 -11.32
N PRO A 72 43.53 -15.71 -11.02
CA PRO A 72 43.14 -14.72 -12.03
C PRO A 72 44.34 -13.89 -12.52
N THR A 73 44.31 -13.54 -13.81
CA THR A 73 45.19 -12.53 -14.40
C THR A 73 44.62 -11.14 -14.10
N PRO A 74 45.44 -10.13 -13.70
CA PRO A 74 44.93 -8.83 -13.33
C PRO A 74 44.60 -7.98 -14.57
N GLY A 75 43.32 -7.63 -14.74
CA GLY A 75 42.89 -6.63 -15.71
C GLY A 75 41.45 -6.80 -16.19
N ALA A 76 40.47 -6.40 -15.36
CA ALA A 76 39.19 -5.83 -15.77
C ALA A 76 38.34 -5.54 -14.52
N SER A 77 38.21 -4.26 -14.16
CA SER A 77 37.12 -3.75 -13.33
C SER A 77 35.82 -3.87 -14.12
N GLY A 78 34.98 -4.84 -13.76
CA GLY A 78 33.60 -4.96 -14.25
C GLY A 78 32.61 -4.27 -13.31
N PRO A 79 31.42 -3.87 -13.80
CA PRO A 79 30.40 -3.21 -12.99
C PRO A 79 29.83 -4.18 -11.95
N VAL A 80 29.40 -3.64 -10.81
CA VAL A 80 28.49 -4.32 -9.88
C VAL A 80 27.27 -4.79 -10.66
N ASP A 81 26.95 -6.09 -10.59
CA ASP A 81 25.74 -6.67 -11.19
C ASP A 81 24.51 -6.06 -10.51
N ILE A 82 23.96 -5.02 -11.15
CA ILE A 82 22.62 -4.51 -10.89
C ILE A 82 21.66 -5.60 -11.36
N VAL A 83 21.04 -6.30 -10.41
CA VAL A 83 19.96 -7.25 -10.71
C VAL A 83 18.79 -6.44 -11.32
N PRO A 84 18.23 -6.87 -12.47
CA PRO A 84 17.16 -6.13 -13.12
C PRO A 84 15.88 -6.10 -12.28
N ASP A 85 15.36 -4.88 -12.20
CA ASP A 85 14.02 -4.43 -11.84
C ASP A 85 12.93 -5.51 -11.91
N VAL A 86 12.24 -5.79 -10.79
CA VAL A 86 11.02 -6.63 -10.74
C VAL A 86 9.78 -5.80 -11.04
N LEU A 87 9.89 -4.82 -11.94
CA LEU A 87 8.78 -3.99 -12.42
C LEU A 87 8.53 -4.27 -13.89
N SER A 88 8.13 -5.50 -14.18
CA SER A 88 7.52 -5.86 -15.46
C SER A 88 6.23 -6.62 -15.19
N ALA A 89 5.20 -5.88 -14.76
CA ALA A 89 3.86 -6.25 -15.13
C ALA A 89 3.70 -5.87 -16.61
N GLU A 90 3.57 -6.86 -17.49
CA GLU A 90 3.00 -6.58 -18.81
C GLU A 90 1.57 -6.05 -18.60
N PRO A 91 1.06 -5.14 -19.45
CA PRO A 91 -0.33 -4.70 -19.33
C PRO A 91 -1.25 -5.87 -19.66
N GLU A 92 -1.65 -6.63 -18.63
CA GLU A 92 -2.70 -7.63 -18.73
C GLU A 92 -4.07 -6.94 -18.70
N ALA A 93 -4.80 -7.13 -19.80
CA ALA A 93 -6.19 -6.77 -20.07
C ALA A 93 -6.57 -5.28 -20.02
N GLU A 94 -7.42 -4.88 -20.96
CA GLU A 94 -8.01 -3.55 -21.00
C GLU A 94 -8.97 -3.36 -19.82
N VAL A 95 -8.92 -2.20 -19.15
CA VAL A 95 -9.90 -1.87 -18.09
C VAL A 95 -11.29 -1.82 -18.72
N GLU A 96 -12.16 -2.73 -18.28
CA GLU A 96 -13.52 -2.83 -18.76
C GLU A 96 -14.43 -1.87 -17.98
N VAL A 97 -15.35 -1.23 -18.70
CA VAL A 97 -16.41 -0.43 -18.09
C VAL A 97 -17.74 -1.08 -18.50
N PRO A 98 -18.11 -2.21 -17.87
CA PRO A 98 -19.20 -3.06 -18.34
C PRO A 98 -20.54 -2.32 -18.40
N ASP A 99 -20.77 -1.38 -17.48
CA ASP A 99 -21.99 -0.55 -17.41
C ASP A 99 -21.66 0.95 -17.44
N ALA A 100 -20.79 1.38 -18.36
CA ALA A 100 -20.57 2.82 -18.57
C ALA A 100 -21.88 3.47 -19.07
N GLY A 101 -22.52 4.30 -18.25
CA GLY A 101 -23.62 5.13 -18.71
C GLY A 101 -25.01 4.51 -18.58
N ALA A 102 -25.19 3.49 -17.72
CA ALA A 102 -26.52 2.95 -17.46
C ALA A 102 -27.41 4.00 -16.79
N ALA A 103 -28.56 4.31 -17.40
CA ALA A 103 -29.49 5.32 -16.88
C ALA A 103 -29.97 4.94 -15.47
N LEU A 104 -29.69 5.80 -14.50
CA LEU A 104 -30.08 5.60 -13.12
C LEU A 104 -31.52 6.09 -12.90
N GLN A 105 -32.39 5.19 -12.44
CA GLN A 105 -33.76 5.51 -12.06
C GLN A 105 -33.96 5.24 -10.57
N LEU A 106 -34.41 6.27 -9.83
CA LEU A 106 -34.79 6.18 -8.42
C LEU A 106 -36.30 6.44 -8.32
N ASP A 107 -37.09 5.37 -8.18
CA ASP A 107 -38.55 5.42 -8.26
C ASP A 107 -39.26 4.76 -7.08
N THR A 108 -38.51 4.08 -6.21
CA THR A 108 -39.05 3.27 -5.13
C THR A 108 -38.70 3.89 -3.77
N VAL A 109 -39.70 4.19 -2.95
CA VAL A 109 -39.48 4.63 -1.57
C VAL A 109 -39.28 3.42 -0.67
N ASP A 110 -38.14 3.34 0.01
CA ASP A 110 -37.83 2.24 0.92
C ASP A 110 -38.37 2.45 2.35
N GLU A 111 -38.18 1.45 3.22
CA GLU A 111 -38.67 1.48 4.61
C GLU A 111 -38.06 2.62 5.46
N SER A 112 -36.91 3.16 5.03
CA SER A 112 -36.23 4.31 5.64
C SER A 112 -36.62 5.64 4.98
N SER A 113 -37.66 5.64 4.15
CA SER A 113 -38.12 6.79 3.35
C SER A 113 -37.12 7.31 2.32
N ARG A 114 -36.09 6.54 1.96
CA ARG A 114 -35.15 6.90 0.88
C ARG A 114 -35.77 6.59 -0.47
N VAL A 115 -35.43 7.35 -1.50
CA VAL A 115 -35.79 7.00 -2.88
C VAL A 115 -34.65 6.18 -3.47
N ALA A 116 -34.89 4.89 -3.66
CA ALA A 116 -33.94 3.91 -4.13
C ALA A 116 -34.28 3.44 -5.55
N GLY A 117 -33.25 3.06 -6.29
CA GLY A 117 -33.39 2.34 -7.55
C GLY A 117 -33.48 0.84 -7.35
N ALA A 118 -33.82 0.12 -8.41
CA ALA A 118 -33.66 -1.33 -8.46
C ALA A 118 -32.18 -1.71 -8.29
N ALA A 119 -31.92 -2.87 -7.70
CA ALA A 119 -30.57 -3.43 -7.68
C ALA A 119 -30.14 -3.74 -9.12
N VAL A 120 -28.97 -3.24 -9.51
CA VAL A 120 -28.34 -3.49 -10.81
C VAL A 120 -27.38 -4.66 -10.64
N VAL A 121 -27.48 -5.65 -11.54
CA VAL A 121 -26.63 -6.85 -11.60
C VAL A 121 -25.98 -6.90 -12.98
N PRO A 122 -24.74 -6.40 -13.13
CA PRO A 122 -24.00 -6.45 -14.40
C PRO A 122 -23.70 -7.90 -14.85
N ASP A 123 -23.32 -8.04 -16.13
CA ASP A 123 -22.88 -9.32 -16.72
C ASP A 123 -21.50 -9.78 -16.17
N SER A 124 -20.72 -8.88 -15.56
CA SER A 124 -19.40 -9.13 -14.97
C SER A 124 -19.24 -8.43 -13.61
N THR A 125 -18.27 -8.87 -12.80
CA THR A 125 -17.97 -8.19 -11.54
C THR A 125 -17.35 -6.81 -11.77
N PHE A 126 -17.48 -5.94 -10.78
CA PHE A 126 -16.92 -4.60 -10.79
C PHE A 126 -16.24 -4.30 -9.45
N GLN A 127 -15.34 -3.33 -9.48
CA GLN A 127 -14.51 -2.92 -8.34
C GLN A 127 -14.73 -1.46 -7.94
N THR A 128 -15.36 -0.67 -8.80
CA THR A 128 -15.54 0.77 -8.61
C THR A 128 -16.96 1.19 -8.98
N VAL A 129 -17.56 2.04 -8.15
CA VAL A 129 -18.90 2.62 -8.34
C VAL A 129 -18.80 4.14 -8.41
N ALA A 130 -19.49 4.75 -9.37
CA ALA A 130 -19.66 6.20 -9.44
C ALA A 130 -20.96 6.57 -10.14
N VAL A 131 -21.40 7.82 -10.00
CA VAL A 131 -22.57 8.36 -10.70
C VAL A 131 -22.17 9.63 -11.46
N THR A 132 -22.72 9.87 -12.65
CA THR A 132 -22.51 11.10 -13.43
C THR A 132 -23.80 11.74 -13.91
N TRP A 133 -23.75 13.03 -14.23
CA TRP A 133 -24.85 13.81 -14.78
C TRP A 133 -24.35 14.89 -15.76
N PRO A 134 -25.23 15.47 -16.59
CA PRO A 134 -24.88 16.61 -17.45
C PRO A 134 -24.38 17.82 -16.63
N LEU A 135 -23.36 18.54 -17.11
CA LEU A 135 -22.79 19.71 -16.42
C LEU A 135 -23.80 20.85 -16.17
N ASP A 136 -24.85 20.96 -16.99
CA ASP A 136 -25.90 21.96 -16.86
C ASP A 136 -27.10 21.49 -16.02
N ALA A 137 -27.03 20.28 -15.47
CA ALA A 137 -28.06 19.76 -14.60
C ALA A 137 -28.19 20.60 -13.32
N GLN A 138 -29.43 20.77 -12.85
CA GLN A 138 -29.66 21.30 -11.51
C GLN A 138 -29.13 20.31 -10.46
N ALA A 139 -28.78 20.82 -9.27
CA ALA A 139 -28.20 20.06 -8.17
C ALA A 139 -28.86 18.68 -8.02
N THR A 140 -28.04 17.64 -8.10
CA THR A 140 -28.47 16.27 -7.81
C THR A 140 -28.65 16.10 -6.30
N PRO A 141 -29.65 15.34 -5.84
CA PRO A 141 -29.77 15.01 -4.42
C PRO A 141 -28.53 14.24 -3.97
N GLU A 142 -28.16 14.35 -2.69
CA GLU A 142 -27.09 13.54 -2.12
C GLU A 142 -27.39 12.05 -2.30
N LEU A 143 -26.46 11.33 -2.92
CA LEU A 143 -26.57 9.92 -3.24
C LEU A 143 -25.75 9.06 -2.28
N GLN A 144 -26.20 7.83 -2.11
CA GLN A 144 -25.48 6.76 -1.45
C GLN A 144 -25.66 5.47 -2.23
N ALA A 145 -24.71 4.56 -2.10
CA ALA A 145 -24.78 3.25 -2.68
C ALA A 145 -24.50 2.17 -1.64
N ARG A 146 -24.91 0.94 -1.96
CA ARG A 146 -24.41 -0.28 -1.33
C ARG A 146 -24.12 -1.28 -2.43
N VAL A 147 -23.23 -2.21 -2.16
CA VAL A 147 -22.86 -3.27 -3.10
C VAL A 147 -23.05 -4.65 -2.48
N ARG A 148 -23.24 -5.66 -3.32
CA ARG A 148 -23.18 -7.06 -2.93
C ARG A 148 -21.81 -7.60 -3.31
N SER A 149 -21.10 -8.16 -2.34
CA SER A 149 -19.78 -8.74 -2.59
C SER A 149 -19.93 -10.03 -3.39
N SER A 150 -19.07 -10.21 -4.40
CA SER A 150 -19.07 -11.44 -5.21
C SER A 150 -18.48 -12.63 -4.45
N ILE A 151 -17.82 -12.37 -3.31
CA ILE A 151 -17.10 -13.36 -2.51
C ILE A 151 -18.07 -14.12 -1.59
N ASP A 152 -18.90 -13.38 -0.84
CA ASP A 152 -19.83 -13.91 0.16
C ASP A 152 -21.30 -13.81 -0.26
N GLY A 153 -21.62 -13.04 -1.31
CA GLY A 153 -22.98 -12.81 -1.78
C GLY A 153 -23.81 -11.92 -0.85
N GLU A 154 -23.19 -11.25 0.11
CA GLU A 154 -23.87 -10.41 1.10
C GLU A 154 -23.85 -8.94 0.69
N TRP A 155 -24.92 -8.22 1.04
CA TRP A 155 -24.99 -6.77 0.85
C TRP A 155 -24.20 -6.05 1.95
N GLY A 156 -23.33 -5.14 1.55
CA GLY A 156 -22.66 -4.23 2.46
C GLY A 156 -23.57 -3.13 3.00
N GLU A 157 -23.00 -2.36 3.93
CA GLU A 157 -23.60 -1.12 4.43
C GLU A 157 -23.68 -0.05 3.34
N TRP A 158 -24.55 0.93 3.55
CA TRP A 158 -24.64 2.09 2.67
C TRP A 158 -23.45 3.02 2.88
N PHE A 159 -22.87 3.50 1.79
CA PHE A 159 -21.79 4.49 1.77
C PHE A 159 -22.20 5.67 0.89
N ALA A 160 -21.74 6.88 1.27
CA ALA A 160 -22.04 8.09 0.53
C ALA A 160 -21.33 8.09 -0.84
N LEU A 161 -22.02 8.61 -1.85
CA LEU A 161 -21.43 8.97 -3.13
C LEU A 161 -21.32 10.49 -3.16
N GLU A 162 -20.17 11.00 -2.70
CA GLU A 162 -19.93 12.44 -2.62
C GLU A 162 -19.92 13.05 -4.03
N ALA A 163 -20.73 14.09 -4.24
CA ALA A 163 -20.67 14.87 -5.47
C ALA A 163 -19.29 15.52 -5.59
N ASP A 164 -18.69 15.36 -6.76
CA ASP A 164 -17.35 15.82 -7.06
C ASP A 164 -17.39 17.08 -7.93
N ASP A 165 -16.71 18.12 -7.45
CA ASP A 165 -16.61 19.46 -8.01
C ASP A 165 -15.47 19.62 -9.03
N HIS A 166 -14.75 18.53 -9.30
CA HIS A 166 -13.68 18.44 -10.27
C HIS A 166 -14.20 18.75 -11.68
N ALA A 167 -14.12 20.04 -12.01
CA ALA A 167 -14.36 20.56 -13.33
C ALA A 167 -13.04 21.07 -13.92
N PRO A 168 -12.82 20.85 -15.22
CA PRO A 168 -11.71 21.48 -15.93
C PRO A 168 -11.69 22.99 -15.77
N ASP A 169 -10.50 23.57 -15.61
CA ASP A 169 -10.37 25.03 -15.63
C ASP A 169 -10.73 25.58 -17.03
N ALA A 170 -11.37 26.75 -17.06
CA ALA A 170 -11.76 27.40 -18.31
C ALA A 170 -10.57 27.63 -19.25
N GLY A 171 -10.74 27.30 -20.53
CA GLY A 171 -9.73 27.39 -21.58
C GLY A 171 -8.75 26.21 -21.65
N THR A 172 -8.90 25.19 -20.81
CA THR A 172 -8.07 23.98 -20.87
C THR A 172 -8.57 23.00 -21.94
N PRO A 173 -7.69 22.10 -22.45
CA PRO A 173 -8.11 21.01 -23.34
C PRO A 173 -9.17 20.08 -22.76
N ASP A 174 -9.20 19.89 -21.44
CA ASP A 174 -10.23 19.09 -20.75
C ASP A 174 -11.61 19.74 -20.82
N GLU A 175 -11.72 21.07 -20.67
CA GLU A 175 -12.99 21.79 -20.82
C GLU A 175 -13.57 21.68 -22.25
N GLN A 176 -12.70 21.47 -23.24
CA GLN A 176 -13.10 21.33 -24.64
C GLN A 176 -13.62 19.92 -24.97
N GLN A 177 -13.49 18.96 -24.06
CA GLN A 177 -14.06 17.63 -24.21
C GLN A 177 -15.56 17.63 -23.86
N GLU A 178 -16.28 16.62 -24.33
CA GLU A 178 -17.64 16.33 -23.87
C GLU A 178 -17.58 15.77 -22.44
N THR A 179 -17.57 16.69 -21.46
CA THR A 179 -17.41 16.37 -20.05
C THR A 179 -18.74 16.23 -19.33
N ARG A 180 -18.73 15.45 -18.25
CA ARG A 180 -19.87 15.23 -17.35
C ARG A 180 -19.47 15.60 -15.93
N ALA A 181 -20.42 16.09 -15.16
CA ALA A 181 -20.32 16.16 -13.71
C ALA A 181 -20.62 14.78 -13.09
N GLY A 182 -20.41 14.63 -11.80
CA GLY A 182 -20.52 13.33 -11.16
C GLY A 182 -19.98 13.28 -9.75
N THR A 183 -19.98 12.09 -9.17
CA THR A 183 -19.43 11.80 -7.85
C THR A 183 -17.94 11.47 -7.91
N GLU A 184 -17.28 11.40 -6.76
CA GLU A 184 -16.01 10.68 -6.66
C GLU A 184 -16.23 9.20 -7.02
N SER A 185 -15.19 8.53 -7.55
CA SER A 185 -15.21 7.08 -7.74
C SER A 185 -14.90 6.37 -6.43
N VAL A 186 -15.78 5.46 -6.01
CA VAL A 186 -15.58 4.70 -4.77
C VAL A 186 -15.15 3.27 -5.13
N HIS A 187 -13.96 2.88 -4.68
CA HIS A 187 -13.50 1.50 -4.75
C HIS A 187 -14.17 0.63 -3.68
N VAL A 188 -14.82 -0.45 -4.11
CA VAL A 188 -15.72 -1.28 -3.28
C VAL A 188 -15.24 -2.73 -3.11
N GLY A 189 -14.08 -3.08 -3.67
CA GLY A 189 -13.66 -4.48 -3.80
C GLY A 189 -14.50 -5.23 -4.85
N GLU A 190 -14.32 -6.55 -4.97
CA GLU A 190 -15.06 -7.34 -5.96
C GLU A 190 -16.56 -7.44 -5.63
N ALA A 191 -17.40 -6.84 -6.46
CA ALA A 191 -18.85 -6.79 -6.32
C ALA A 191 -19.57 -7.29 -7.59
N ASP A 192 -20.76 -7.87 -7.40
CA ASP A 192 -21.58 -8.40 -8.49
C ASP A 192 -22.99 -7.76 -8.57
N ALA A 193 -23.33 -6.89 -7.61
CA ALA A 193 -24.55 -6.09 -7.66
C ALA A 193 -24.36 -4.76 -6.91
N VAL A 194 -25.11 -3.75 -7.33
CA VAL A 194 -25.12 -2.42 -6.70
C VAL A 194 -26.54 -1.91 -6.58
N GLN A 195 -26.80 -1.14 -5.53
CA GLN A 195 -28.03 -0.38 -5.38
C GLN A 195 -27.70 1.05 -4.98
N VAL A 196 -28.35 2.02 -5.63
CA VAL A 196 -28.18 3.45 -5.36
C VAL A 196 -29.48 4.01 -4.78
N ALA A 197 -29.36 4.94 -3.85
CA ALA A 197 -30.48 5.64 -3.22
C ALA A 197 -30.10 7.07 -2.82
N THR A 198 -31.08 7.90 -2.47
CA THR A 198 -30.86 9.19 -1.82
C THR A 198 -30.43 9.01 -0.36
N VAL A 199 -29.63 9.94 0.20
CA VAL A 199 -29.19 9.92 1.62
C VAL A 199 -30.36 10.14 2.60
N GLY A 200 -31.38 10.91 2.22
CA GLY A 200 -32.59 11.15 3.01
C GLY A 200 -33.88 11.03 2.18
N PRO A 201 -35.04 11.35 2.77
CA PRO A 201 -36.26 11.49 1.99
C PRO A 201 -36.04 12.57 0.94
N ALA A 202 -36.31 12.24 -0.33
CA ALA A 202 -36.30 13.25 -1.36
C ALA A 202 -37.23 14.38 -0.91
N ASP A 203 -36.78 15.63 -1.05
CA ASP A 203 -37.63 16.82 -0.93
C ASP A 203 -38.72 16.87 -2.03
N GLY A 204 -38.85 15.80 -2.82
CA GLY A 204 -39.69 15.67 -3.99
C GLY A 204 -38.96 16.00 -5.29
N SER A 205 -37.69 16.40 -5.25
CA SER A 205 -36.92 16.72 -6.44
C SER A 205 -36.54 15.43 -7.19
N PRO A 206 -36.97 15.26 -8.45
CA PRO A 206 -36.52 14.15 -9.27
C PRO A 206 -35.02 14.27 -9.55
N LEU A 207 -34.36 13.14 -9.82
CA LEU A 207 -33.02 13.16 -10.41
C LEU A 207 -33.03 14.01 -11.69
N ALA A 208 -31.91 14.69 -11.96
CA ALA A 208 -31.70 15.34 -13.24
C ALA A 208 -31.90 14.34 -14.40
N PRO A 209 -32.37 14.81 -15.57
CA PRO A 209 -32.39 13.95 -16.74
C PRO A 209 -30.96 13.48 -17.06
N ASP A 210 -30.83 12.23 -17.52
CA ASP A 210 -29.55 11.62 -17.90
C ASP A 210 -28.54 11.48 -16.75
N VAL A 211 -28.99 11.19 -15.53
CA VAL A 211 -28.10 10.66 -14.47
C VAL A 211 -27.73 9.22 -14.80
N GLN A 212 -26.44 8.90 -14.73
CA GLN A 212 -25.88 7.63 -15.16
C GLN A 212 -25.06 6.97 -14.05
N LEU A 213 -25.33 5.70 -13.78
CA LEU A 213 -24.47 4.83 -12.98
C LEU A 213 -23.27 4.39 -13.82
N THR A 214 -22.10 4.30 -13.19
CA THR A 214 -20.88 3.78 -13.80
C THR A 214 -20.27 2.72 -12.90
N LEU A 215 -20.04 1.55 -13.48
CA LEU A 215 -19.36 0.42 -12.86
C LEU A 215 -18.12 0.09 -13.68
N ILE A 216 -16.98 -0.02 -12.99
CA ILE A 216 -15.68 -0.31 -13.63
C ILE A 216 -15.11 -1.56 -13.00
N GLY A 217 -14.69 -2.48 -13.85
CA GLY A 217 -14.05 -3.73 -13.48
C GLY A 217 -12.72 -3.86 -14.21
N SER A 218 -11.69 -4.26 -13.46
CA SER A 218 -10.46 -4.76 -14.05
C SER A 218 -10.31 -6.21 -13.62
N PRO A 219 -9.80 -7.11 -14.48
CA PRO A 219 -9.47 -8.44 -14.03
C PRO A 219 -8.50 -8.35 -12.85
N GLU A 220 -8.71 -9.19 -11.83
CA GLU A 220 -7.73 -9.32 -10.75
C GLU A 220 -6.36 -9.60 -11.37
N PRO A 221 -5.29 -8.92 -10.89
CA PRO A 221 -3.96 -9.22 -11.37
C PRO A 221 -3.71 -10.71 -11.14
N THR A 222 -3.48 -11.45 -12.22
CA THR A 222 -3.05 -12.85 -12.06
C THR A 222 -1.72 -12.80 -11.30
N VAL A 223 -1.60 -13.59 -10.23
CA VAL A 223 -0.31 -13.76 -9.56
C VAL A 223 0.61 -14.37 -10.62
N ILE A 224 1.50 -13.55 -11.20
CA ILE A 224 2.43 -14.02 -12.21
C ILE A 224 3.36 -15.02 -11.54
N ASP A 225 3.19 -16.29 -11.90
CA ASP A 225 4.11 -17.36 -11.59
C ASP A 225 5.49 -16.98 -12.18
N GLY A 226 6.51 -16.81 -11.33
CA GLY A 226 7.79 -16.16 -11.65
C GLY A 226 8.63 -16.79 -12.78
N ALA A 227 8.13 -17.85 -13.41
CA ALA A 227 8.79 -18.56 -14.50
C ALA A 227 8.65 -17.90 -15.89
N ARG A 228 7.65 -17.03 -16.12
CA ARG A 228 7.36 -16.47 -17.47
C ARG A 228 7.92 -15.08 -17.77
N ALA A 229 8.43 -14.35 -16.78
CA ALA A 229 9.08 -13.04 -16.97
C ALA A 229 10.40 -13.09 -17.77
N ARG A 230 10.91 -14.29 -18.07
CA ARG A 230 12.25 -14.49 -18.65
C ARG A 230 12.34 -14.30 -20.17
N ASP A 231 11.23 -14.38 -20.89
CA ASP A 231 11.23 -14.36 -22.37
C ASP A 231 11.00 -12.97 -23.00
N ALA A 232 10.53 -11.98 -22.23
CA ALA A 232 10.21 -10.64 -22.74
C ALA A 232 11.43 -9.69 -22.83
N VAL A 233 12.51 -9.98 -22.08
CA VAL A 233 13.68 -9.09 -21.92
C VAL A 233 14.52 -8.92 -23.20
N ASN A 234 14.41 -9.80 -24.20
CA ASN A 234 15.34 -9.83 -25.33
C ASN A 234 14.93 -9.02 -26.57
N ARG A 235 13.86 -8.23 -26.53
CA ARG A 235 13.42 -7.42 -27.68
C ARG A 235 12.82 -6.09 -27.23
N SER A 236 13.62 -5.03 -27.17
CA SER A 236 13.30 -3.64 -27.59
C SER A 236 14.27 -2.63 -26.96
N ALA A 237 15.32 -2.25 -27.70
CA ALA A 237 16.11 -1.06 -27.41
C ALA A 237 16.36 -0.33 -28.74
N GLU A 238 15.72 0.83 -28.94
CA GLU A 238 16.12 1.85 -29.91
C GLU A 238 15.68 3.24 -29.38
N PRO A 239 16.46 4.33 -29.56
CA PRO A 239 16.27 5.61 -28.88
C PRO A 239 15.54 6.66 -29.76
N GLY A 240 14.50 7.31 -29.23
CA GLY A 240 13.78 8.42 -29.87
C GLY A 240 14.13 9.79 -29.28
N ALA A 241 14.50 10.75 -30.13
CA ALA A 241 15.07 12.05 -29.79
C ALA A 241 14.13 13.03 -29.06
N ALA A 242 14.65 13.67 -28.02
CA ALA A 242 14.01 14.75 -27.27
C ALA A 242 14.31 16.14 -27.87
N THR A 243 13.34 17.04 -27.85
CA THR A 243 13.55 18.49 -28.03
C THR A 243 13.17 19.22 -26.75
N SER A 244 14.18 19.82 -26.11
CA SER A 244 14.11 20.51 -24.82
C SER A 244 13.51 21.92 -24.92
N ALA A 245 12.72 22.31 -23.92
CA ALA A 245 12.55 23.69 -23.50
C ALA A 245 12.96 23.79 -22.02
N VAL A 246 14.02 24.57 -21.78
CA VAL A 246 14.80 24.61 -20.54
C VAL A 246 14.20 25.63 -19.57
N PHE A 247 13.96 25.21 -18.31
CA PHE A 247 13.79 26.12 -17.18
C PHE A 247 15.08 26.93 -16.99
N THR A 248 15.13 28.16 -17.50
CA THR A 248 16.29 29.06 -17.32
C THR A 248 15.93 30.21 -16.39
N THR A 249 16.43 30.15 -15.15
CA THR A 249 17.10 31.29 -14.50
C THR A 249 18.16 30.73 -13.54
N GLU A 250 19.40 31.22 -13.62
CA GLU A 250 20.61 30.66 -12.97
C GLU A 250 20.61 30.68 -11.43
N ARG A 251 19.52 31.12 -10.78
CA ARG A 251 19.41 31.21 -9.32
C ARG A 251 18.54 30.12 -8.69
N SER A 252 17.79 29.33 -9.47
CA SER A 252 16.89 28.28 -8.99
C SER A 252 17.48 26.87 -8.97
N VAL A 253 18.72 26.68 -9.43
CA VAL A 253 19.35 25.34 -9.57
C VAL A 253 20.05 24.87 -8.28
N GLN A 254 20.25 25.75 -7.29
CA GLN A 254 21.05 25.42 -6.11
C GLN A 254 20.27 24.90 -4.89
N GLN A 255 18.95 24.73 -5.00
CA GLN A 255 18.09 24.29 -3.88
C GLN A 255 16.93 23.37 -4.31
N ALA A 256 16.97 22.78 -5.50
CA ALA A 256 15.98 21.77 -5.87
C ALA A 256 16.29 20.46 -5.13
N ALA A 257 15.36 20.04 -4.26
CA ALA A 257 15.43 18.76 -3.56
C ALA A 257 15.60 17.60 -4.54
N ALA A 258 16.22 16.52 -4.08
CA ALA A 258 16.33 15.32 -4.88
C ALA A 258 14.94 14.72 -5.16
N ARG A 259 14.68 14.35 -6.41
CA ARG A 259 13.37 13.87 -6.87
C ARG A 259 13.02 12.57 -6.14
N PRO A 260 11.85 12.47 -5.47
CA PRO A 260 11.40 11.22 -4.88
C PRO A 260 11.26 10.12 -5.94
N ALA A 261 11.44 8.87 -5.54
CA ALA A 261 11.09 7.73 -6.38
C ALA A 261 9.58 7.78 -6.71
N VAL A 262 9.25 7.65 -7.99
CA VAL A 262 7.87 7.67 -8.51
C VAL A 262 7.68 6.47 -9.42
N VAL A 263 6.64 5.67 -9.15
CA VAL A 263 6.13 4.64 -10.04
C VAL A 263 5.59 5.33 -11.28
N THR A 264 6.26 5.11 -12.39
CA THR A 264 5.94 5.74 -13.68
C THR A 264 4.62 5.22 -14.23
N ARG A 265 4.01 6.00 -15.11
CA ARG A 265 2.81 5.58 -15.85
C ARG A 265 2.94 4.23 -16.55
N ALA A 266 4.11 3.92 -17.10
CA ALA A 266 4.35 2.62 -17.72
C ALA A 266 4.32 1.48 -16.70
N GLN A 267 4.92 1.67 -15.51
CA GLN A 267 5.02 0.65 -14.47
C GLN A 267 3.67 0.27 -13.86
N TRP A 268 2.74 1.23 -13.71
CA TRP A 268 1.40 0.93 -13.21
C TRP A 268 0.36 0.66 -14.31
N GLY A 269 0.76 0.69 -15.59
CA GLY A 269 -0.11 0.36 -16.72
C GLY A 269 -1.14 1.44 -17.06
N ALA A 270 -0.73 2.71 -17.00
CA ALA A 270 -1.58 3.84 -17.35
C ALA A 270 -2.04 3.80 -18.82
N ALA A 271 -3.32 4.08 -19.05
CA ALA A 271 -3.80 4.42 -20.39
C ALA A 271 -3.11 5.71 -20.88
N PRO A 272 -2.88 5.89 -22.19
CA PRO A 272 -2.40 7.16 -22.72
C PRO A 272 -3.45 8.27 -22.54
N PRO A 273 -3.04 9.54 -22.34
CA PRO A 273 -4.00 10.65 -22.29
C PRO A 273 -4.72 10.81 -23.63
N THR A 274 -5.98 11.20 -23.61
CA THR A 274 -6.82 11.37 -24.81
C THR A 274 -6.68 12.74 -25.46
N CYS A 275 -6.03 13.70 -24.79
CA CYS A 275 -5.72 15.02 -25.33
C CYS A 275 -4.37 15.55 -24.81
N SER A 276 -3.93 16.70 -25.31
CA SER A 276 -2.69 17.34 -24.86
C SER A 276 -2.79 17.86 -23.42
N MET A 277 -1.79 17.56 -22.58
CA MET A 277 -1.76 18.05 -21.20
C MET A 277 -1.36 19.54 -21.13
N PRO A 278 -2.22 20.42 -20.58
CA PRO A 278 -1.88 21.83 -20.40
C PRO A 278 -0.89 22.03 -19.24
N ASN A 279 -0.05 23.07 -19.34
CA ASN A 279 0.90 23.44 -18.29
C ASN A 279 0.61 24.85 -17.76
N ALA A 280 0.65 25.01 -16.45
CA ALA A 280 0.64 26.32 -15.81
C ALA A 280 1.99 27.01 -15.99
N ALA A 281 1.98 28.34 -16.09
CA ALA A 281 3.20 29.13 -16.16
C ALA A 281 4.04 29.06 -14.87
N ARG A 282 3.39 28.82 -13.72
CA ARG A 282 4.04 28.71 -12.42
C ARG A 282 3.24 27.81 -11.48
N LEU A 283 3.94 26.98 -10.72
CA LEU A 283 3.36 26.29 -9.56
C LEU A 283 3.37 27.23 -8.35
N VAL A 284 2.26 27.29 -7.62
CA VAL A 284 2.04 28.19 -6.49
C VAL A 284 1.64 27.45 -5.21
N GLY A 285 1.08 26.25 -5.29
CA GLY A 285 0.65 25.48 -4.11
C GLY A 285 0.38 24.01 -4.42
N GLY A 286 -0.07 23.26 -3.42
CA GLY A 286 -0.43 21.85 -3.53
C GLY A 286 -1.74 21.55 -2.81
N VAL A 287 -2.55 20.67 -3.40
CA VAL A 287 -3.85 20.25 -2.86
C VAL A 287 -3.78 18.78 -2.46
N VAL A 288 -4.10 18.49 -1.20
CA VAL A 288 -4.12 17.12 -0.68
C VAL A 288 -5.53 16.56 -0.75
N HIS A 289 -5.61 15.35 -1.29
CA HIS A 289 -6.83 14.61 -1.55
C HIS A 289 -6.80 13.21 -0.93
N HIS A 290 -7.96 12.57 -0.91
CA HIS A 290 -8.09 11.12 -0.84
C HIS A 290 -8.88 10.63 -2.06
N THR A 291 -8.94 9.32 -2.31
CA THR A 291 -9.83 8.78 -3.36
C THR A 291 -11.18 8.31 -2.81
N ALA A 292 -11.45 8.50 -1.51
CA ALA A 292 -12.66 8.10 -0.80
C ALA A 292 -13.01 6.59 -0.86
N GLY A 293 -12.15 5.76 -1.43
CA GLY A 293 -12.36 4.31 -1.57
C GLY A 293 -11.99 3.49 -0.33
N SER A 294 -12.21 2.17 -0.41
CA SER A 294 -11.79 1.22 0.64
C SER A 294 -10.27 1.25 0.91
N ASN A 295 -9.89 1.06 2.16
CA ASN A 295 -8.49 0.94 2.61
C ASN A 295 -7.96 -0.51 2.58
N ASN A 296 -8.79 -1.46 2.15
CA ASN A 296 -8.56 -2.89 2.34
C ASN A 296 -7.72 -3.55 1.22
N TYR A 297 -7.24 -2.80 0.23
CA TYR A 297 -6.34 -3.35 -0.78
C TYR A 297 -5.06 -3.90 -0.11
N ALA A 298 -4.67 -5.12 -0.47
CA ALA A 298 -3.63 -5.87 0.25
C ALA A 298 -2.26 -5.87 -0.45
N THR A 299 -2.21 -5.49 -1.73
CA THR A 299 -0.98 -5.49 -2.53
C THR A 299 -0.81 -4.19 -3.33
N GLN A 300 0.43 -3.90 -3.71
CA GLN A 300 0.72 -2.79 -4.62
C GLN A 300 0.04 -2.97 -6.00
N ALA A 301 -0.05 -4.21 -6.49
CA ALA A 301 -0.76 -4.51 -7.72
C ALA A 301 -2.26 -4.15 -7.64
N ALA A 302 -2.90 -4.41 -6.49
CA ALA A 302 -4.29 -4.00 -6.26
C ALA A 302 -4.43 -2.46 -6.20
N ALA A 303 -3.46 -1.76 -5.58
CA ALA A 303 -3.41 -0.29 -5.63
C ALA A 303 -3.29 0.24 -7.06
N MET A 304 -2.42 -0.34 -7.89
CA MET A 304 -2.30 0.00 -9.31
C MET A 304 -3.60 -0.27 -10.08
N THR A 305 -4.28 -1.39 -9.81
CA THR A 305 -5.61 -1.69 -10.39
C THR A 305 -6.63 -0.62 -10.04
N GLN A 306 -6.69 -0.20 -8.77
CA GLN A 306 -7.57 0.88 -8.34
C GLN A 306 -7.26 2.19 -9.08
N ILE A 307 -5.99 2.57 -9.21
CA ILE A 307 -5.58 3.77 -9.96
C ILE A 307 -6.00 3.69 -11.44
N ARG A 308 -5.88 2.50 -12.06
CA ARG A 308 -6.35 2.28 -13.45
C ARG A 308 -7.88 2.42 -13.56
N ASN A 309 -8.63 1.93 -12.57
CA ASN A 309 -10.09 2.10 -12.55
C ASN A 309 -10.48 3.57 -12.39
N ASP A 310 -9.82 4.31 -11.49
CA ASP A 310 -10.05 5.75 -11.32
C ASP A 310 -9.67 6.53 -12.59
N GLN A 311 -8.60 6.14 -13.28
CA GLN A 311 -8.23 6.71 -14.58
C GLN A 311 -9.30 6.41 -15.65
N ALA A 312 -9.80 5.17 -15.70
CA ALA A 312 -10.87 4.80 -16.63
C ALA A 312 -12.15 5.57 -16.36
N TYR A 313 -12.52 5.81 -15.09
CA TYR A 313 -13.65 6.66 -14.72
C TYR A 313 -13.49 8.08 -15.27
N HIS A 314 -12.34 8.70 -14.99
CA HIS A 314 -12.06 10.07 -15.41
C HIS A 314 -12.05 10.21 -16.93
N ILE A 315 -11.45 9.27 -17.66
CA ILE A 315 -11.36 9.35 -19.13
C ILE A 315 -12.68 8.96 -19.79
N LYS A 316 -13.20 7.77 -19.49
CA LYS A 316 -14.30 7.16 -20.25
C LYS A 316 -15.67 7.70 -19.86
N THR A 317 -15.84 8.12 -18.61
CA THR A 317 -17.15 8.51 -18.06
C THR A 317 -17.24 10.01 -17.75
N ARG A 318 -16.19 10.62 -17.16
CA ARG A 318 -16.17 12.07 -16.91
C ARG A 318 -15.75 12.88 -18.15
N GLY A 319 -15.11 12.24 -19.13
CA GLY A 319 -14.65 12.86 -20.37
C GLY A 319 -13.35 13.66 -20.23
N TRP A 320 -12.63 13.52 -19.12
CA TRP A 320 -11.36 14.21 -18.91
C TRP A 320 -10.27 13.61 -19.78
N CYS A 321 -9.20 14.38 -19.98
CA CYS A 321 -8.12 13.92 -20.85
C CYS A 321 -7.24 12.83 -20.23
N ASP A 322 -7.25 12.71 -18.90
CA ASP A 322 -6.46 11.77 -18.12
C ASP A 322 -6.96 11.77 -16.65
N LEU A 323 -6.31 11.02 -15.77
CA LEU A 323 -6.51 11.09 -14.32
C LEU A 323 -6.45 12.55 -13.82
N GLY A 324 -7.42 12.96 -12.98
CA GLY A 324 -7.52 14.34 -12.48
C GLY A 324 -6.36 14.78 -11.57
N TYR A 325 -5.79 13.84 -10.82
CA TYR A 325 -4.70 14.07 -9.87
C TYR A 325 -3.32 14.03 -10.56
N ASN A 326 -2.40 14.92 -10.15
CA ASN A 326 -1.02 14.89 -10.66
C ASN A 326 -0.24 13.69 -10.12
N PHE A 327 -0.43 13.36 -8.86
CA PHE A 327 0.19 12.21 -8.20
C PHE A 327 -0.84 11.47 -7.35
N VAL A 328 -0.64 10.16 -7.23
CA VAL A 328 -1.39 9.31 -6.30
C VAL A 328 -0.41 8.66 -5.33
N VAL A 329 -0.80 8.48 -4.07
CA VAL A 329 0.02 7.85 -3.03
C VAL A 329 -0.76 6.70 -2.41
N ASP A 330 -0.17 5.51 -2.32
CA ASP A 330 -0.78 4.40 -1.59
C ASP A 330 -0.43 4.40 -0.09
N LYS A 331 -1.06 3.52 0.69
CA LYS A 331 -0.88 3.42 2.14
C LYS A 331 0.53 3.03 2.58
N TRP A 332 1.34 2.49 1.67
CA TRP A 332 2.75 2.16 1.91
C TRP A 332 3.70 3.29 1.49
N GLY A 333 3.18 4.42 1.00
CA GLY A 333 3.97 5.57 0.59
C GLY A 333 4.58 5.46 -0.80
N ASN A 334 4.14 4.50 -1.64
CA ASN A 334 4.53 4.51 -3.05
C ASN A 334 3.85 5.70 -3.74
N ILE A 335 4.62 6.49 -4.49
CA ILE A 335 4.12 7.63 -5.24
C ILE A 335 3.97 7.20 -6.70
N TYR A 336 2.79 7.39 -7.27
CA TYR A 336 2.50 7.09 -8.67
C TYR A 336 2.40 8.40 -9.44
N GLU A 337 3.00 8.46 -10.62
CA GLU A 337 2.69 9.53 -11.56
C GLU A 337 1.26 9.34 -12.01
N GLY A 338 0.38 10.26 -11.59
CA GLY A 338 -1.00 10.34 -12.05
C GLY A 338 -1.01 10.95 -13.44
N ARG A 339 -1.55 12.16 -13.56
CA ARG A 339 -1.67 12.90 -14.84
C ARG A 339 -0.36 13.00 -15.60
N ALA A 340 -0.36 12.66 -16.89
CA ALA A 340 0.83 12.54 -17.72
C ALA A 340 1.71 13.80 -17.73
N GLY A 341 3.02 13.62 -17.50
CA GLY A 341 4.00 14.72 -17.52
C GLY A 341 4.10 15.49 -16.21
N SER A 342 3.35 15.09 -15.16
CA SER A 342 3.36 15.76 -13.85
C SER A 342 4.71 15.71 -13.16
N MET A 343 5.61 14.79 -13.56
CA MET A 343 6.97 14.76 -13.05
C MET A 343 7.79 15.95 -13.56
N ASP A 344 7.66 16.31 -14.83
CA ASP A 344 8.59 17.22 -15.50
C ASP A 344 8.07 18.65 -15.65
N ALA A 345 6.77 18.87 -15.47
CA ALA A 345 6.14 20.18 -15.64
C ALA A 345 5.10 20.49 -14.54
N ALA A 346 4.57 21.72 -14.55
CA ALA A 346 3.44 22.15 -13.74
C ALA A 346 2.13 21.85 -14.49
N VAL A 347 1.86 20.58 -14.73
CA VAL A 347 0.67 20.12 -15.47
C VAL A 347 -0.59 20.54 -14.71
N ILE A 348 -1.53 21.17 -15.40
CA ILE A 348 -2.82 21.56 -14.82
C ILE A 348 -3.68 20.30 -14.70
N GLY A 349 -4.11 19.99 -13.47
CA GLY A 349 -5.00 18.89 -13.16
C GLY A 349 -6.48 19.22 -13.38
N VAL A 350 -7.34 18.35 -12.88
CA VAL A 350 -8.80 18.56 -12.78
C VAL A 350 -9.27 18.36 -11.33
N HIS A 351 -8.34 18.24 -10.39
CA HIS A 351 -8.54 17.85 -9.00
C HIS A 351 -9.02 18.95 -8.03
N ALA A 352 -9.36 20.16 -8.45
CA ALA A 352 -9.95 21.17 -7.56
C ALA A 352 -10.54 22.30 -8.41
N GLY A 353 -11.85 22.28 -8.65
CA GLY A 353 -12.53 23.20 -9.56
C GLY A 353 -12.17 24.68 -9.28
N GLY A 354 -11.59 25.37 -10.27
CA GLY A 354 -11.17 26.76 -10.15
C GLY A 354 -9.87 27.00 -9.37
N PHE A 355 -9.22 25.94 -8.89
CA PHE A 355 -7.92 25.96 -8.21
C PHE A 355 -6.87 25.03 -8.86
N ASN A 356 -7.17 24.41 -10.00
CA ASN A 356 -6.26 23.51 -10.70
C ASN A 356 -5.02 24.26 -11.23
N THR A 357 -5.20 25.42 -11.88
CA THR A 357 -4.12 26.14 -12.55
C THR A 357 -3.03 26.58 -11.58
N GLY A 358 -1.86 25.97 -11.69
CA GLY A 358 -0.71 26.32 -10.86
C GLY A 358 -0.73 25.67 -9.48
N THR A 359 -1.61 24.71 -9.22
CA THR A 359 -1.48 23.81 -8.08
C THR A 359 -1.11 22.39 -8.52
N VAL A 360 -0.60 21.58 -7.59
CA VAL A 360 -0.33 20.17 -7.79
C VAL A 360 -1.25 19.35 -6.88
N GLY A 361 -2.08 18.49 -7.45
CA GLY A 361 -2.98 17.61 -6.72
C GLY A 361 -2.32 16.28 -6.37
N VAL A 362 -2.30 15.93 -5.09
CA VAL A 362 -1.81 14.64 -4.59
C VAL A 362 -2.94 13.93 -3.86
N SER A 363 -3.39 12.80 -4.39
CA SER A 363 -4.46 12.00 -3.78
C SER A 363 -3.91 10.76 -3.10
N VAL A 364 -4.37 10.48 -1.88
CA VAL A 364 -4.01 9.27 -1.14
C VAL A 364 -5.10 8.21 -1.37
N LEU A 365 -4.70 7.01 -1.85
CA LEU A 365 -5.64 5.91 -2.08
C LEU A 365 -6.31 5.47 -0.79
N GLY A 366 -7.63 5.59 -0.75
CA GLY A 366 -8.45 5.20 0.38
C GLY A 366 -9.34 6.31 0.93
N THR A 367 -9.92 6.06 2.10
CA THR A 367 -10.71 7.02 2.86
C THR A 367 -10.09 7.27 4.23
N PHE A 368 -10.07 8.55 4.64
CA PHE A 368 -9.45 9.02 5.89
C PHE A 368 -10.44 9.85 6.71
N SER A 369 -11.71 9.54 6.53
CA SER A 369 -12.83 10.15 7.26
C SER A 369 -12.83 9.74 8.74
N THR A 370 -12.57 8.46 9.02
CA THR A 370 -12.59 7.91 10.38
C THR A 370 -11.26 7.30 10.81
N VAL A 371 -10.33 7.13 9.88
CA VAL A 371 -8.98 6.58 10.12
C VAL A 371 -7.92 7.53 9.60
N ALA A 372 -6.75 7.54 10.23
CA ALA A 372 -5.64 8.40 9.81
C ALA A 372 -4.98 7.89 8.52
N MET A 373 -4.41 8.81 7.76
CA MET A 373 -3.43 8.44 6.73
C MET A 373 -2.24 7.77 7.42
N PRO A 374 -1.78 6.61 6.93
CA PRO A 374 -0.56 5.99 7.43
C PRO A 374 0.62 6.95 7.33
N GLN A 375 1.54 6.84 8.28
CA GLN A 375 2.68 7.76 8.37
C GLN A 375 3.52 7.79 7.09
N GLU A 376 3.66 6.65 6.40
CA GLU A 376 4.36 6.56 5.11
C GLU A 376 3.68 7.33 4.00
N ALA A 377 2.34 7.31 3.95
CA ALA A 377 1.58 8.13 3.02
C ALA A 377 1.74 9.63 3.30
N VAL A 378 1.65 10.04 4.58
CA VAL A 378 1.92 11.43 5.01
C VAL A 378 3.31 11.88 4.56
N TYR A 379 4.32 11.02 4.76
CA TYR A 379 5.69 11.32 4.38
C TYR A 379 5.86 11.41 2.85
N ALA A 380 5.28 10.48 2.10
CA ALA A 380 5.31 10.47 0.64
C ALA A 380 4.63 11.71 0.03
N VAL A 381 3.45 12.09 0.52
CA VAL A 381 2.75 13.32 0.13
C VAL A 381 3.62 14.54 0.43
N GLY A 382 4.19 14.61 1.63
CA GLY A 382 5.11 15.69 2.01
C GLY A 382 6.33 15.77 1.09
N ARG A 383 6.98 14.64 0.77
CA ARG A 383 8.16 14.61 -0.11
C ARG A 383 7.84 15.07 -1.54
N ILE A 384 6.76 14.56 -2.15
CA ILE A 384 6.43 14.93 -3.53
C ILE A 384 6.03 16.41 -3.62
N LEU A 385 5.28 16.92 -2.66
CA LEU A 385 4.93 18.35 -2.58
C LEU A 385 6.16 19.22 -2.31
N GLY A 386 7.03 18.82 -1.37
CA GLY A 386 8.28 19.51 -1.08
C GLY A 386 9.18 19.63 -2.31
N TRP A 387 9.33 18.54 -3.07
CA TRP A 387 10.08 18.54 -4.34
C TRP A 387 9.46 19.45 -5.40
N LYS A 388 8.16 19.28 -5.71
CA LYS A 388 7.49 20.09 -6.76
C LYS A 388 7.48 21.58 -6.42
N LEU A 389 7.19 21.93 -5.17
CA LEU A 389 7.18 23.32 -4.70
C LEU A 389 8.60 23.89 -4.63
N GLY A 390 9.59 23.09 -4.25
CA GLY A 390 11.00 23.44 -4.25
C GLY A 390 11.52 23.81 -5.65
N LEU A 391 11.17 23.01 -6.68
CA LEU A 391 11.48 23.33 -8.08
C LEU A 391 10.90 24.69 -8.53
N ALA A 392 9.77 25.11 -7.93
CA ALA A 392 9.11 26.36 -8.23
C ALA A 392 9.51 27.52 -7.29
N GLY A 393 10.42 27.30 -6.34
CA GLY A 393 10.83 28.29 -5.34
C GLY A 393 9.69 28.71 -4.40
N VAL A 394 8.72 27.82 -4.16
CA VAL A 394 7.55 28.08 -3.31
C VAL A 394 7.77 27.44 -1.94
N ASN A 395 7.52 28.17 -0.86
CA ASN A 395 7.62 27.66 0.52
C ASN A 395 6.37 26.83 0.94
N PRO A 396 6.49 25.51 1.20
CA PRO A 396 5.41 24.63 1.62
C PRO A 396 4.74 25.01 2.95
N ALA A 397 5.51 25.58 3.88
CA ALA A 397 4.99 26.05 5.17
C ALA A 397 4.37 27.46 5.12
N GLY A 398 4.40 28.08 3.94
CA GLY A 398 3.92 29.42 3.69
C GLY A 398 2.41 29.52 3.47
N SER A 399 2.03 30.67 2.93
CA SER A 399 0.68 30.99 2.48
C SER A 399 0.72 31.60 1.09
N ILE A 400 -0.38 31.45 0.37
CA ILE A 400 -0.58 32.00 -0.96
C ILE A 400 -1.86 32.84 -1.02
N SER A 401 -1.86 33.81 -1.93
CA SER A 401 -3.05 34.52 -2.36
C SER A 401 -3.42 33.98 -3.74
N TYR A 402 -4.55 33.30 -3.85
CA TYR A 402 -4.99 32.62 -5.07
C TYR A 402 -6.29 33.24 -5.60
N THR A 403 -6.31 33.60 -6.89
CA THR A 403 -7.54 34.09 -7.55
C THR A 403 -8.22 32.93 -8.24
N THR A 404 -9.39 32.52 -7.74
CA THR A 404 -10.10 31.33 -8.24
C THR A 404 -10.73 31.57 -9.61
N GLY A 405 -10.72 30.54 -10.46
CA GLY A 405 -11.52 30.50 -11.68
C GLY A 405 -13.03 30.29 -11.42
N GLY A 406 -13.40 29.94 -10.18
CA GLY A 406 -14.73 29.38 -9.87
C GLY A 406 -14.88 27.95 -10.39
N GLY A 407 -15.95 27.27 -10.00
CA GLY A 407 -16.21 25.89 -10.39
C GLY A 407 -17.57 25.41 -9.85
N GLU A 408 -18.10 24.34 -10.44
CA GLU A 408 -19.32 23.66 -10.01
C GLU A 408 -19.06 23.01 -8.65
N ASN A 409 -19.41 23.69 -7.53
CA ASN A 409 -19.18 23.28 -6.12
C ASN A 409 -17.94 23.88 -5.40
N SER A 410 -17.29 24.90 -6.02
CA SER A 410 -16.35 25.79 -5.34
C SER A 410 -17.04 26.63 -4.24
N ARG A 411 -16.36 26.81 -3.10
CA ARG A 411 -16.78 27.72 -2.01
C ARG A 411 -16.69 29.20 -2.40
N TYR A 412 -15.98 29.50 -3.48
CA TYR A 412 -15.60 30.86 -3.85
C TYR A 412 -16.05 31.19 -5.29
N PRO A 413 -16.75 32.32 -5.49
CA PRO A 413 -17.10 32.79 -6.83
C PRO A 413 -15.88 33.07 -7.70
N ALA A 414 -15.99 32.84 -9.00
CA ALA A 414 -14.96 33.17 -9.98
C ALA A 414 -14.44 34.62 -9.82
N GLY A 415 -13.12 34.79 -9.89
CA GLY A 415 -12.44 36.06 -9.70
C GLY A 415 -12.20 36.47 -8.24
N SER A 416 -12.70 35.71 -7.26
CA SER A 416 -12.41 35.95 -5.84
C SER A 416 -10.95 35.64 -5.54
N THR A 417 -10.32 36.44 -4.70
CA THR A 417 -8.96 36.17 -4.21
C THR A 417 -9.01 35.66 -2.77
N VAL A 418 -8.43 34.49 -2.53
CA VAL A 418 -8.48 33.75 -1.27
C VAL A 418 -7.07 33.57 -0.72
N ASN A 419 -6.90 33.75 0.59
CA ASN A 419 -5.65 33.43 1.27
C ASN A 419 -5.69 31.97 1.75
N LEU A 420 -4.76 31.16 1.26
CA LEU A 420 -4.65 29.74 1.59
C LEU A 420 -3.28 29.46 2.20
N ARG A 421 -3.14 28.33 2.90
CA ARG A 421 -1.81 27.74 3.13
C ARG A 421 -1.27 27.26 1.79
N THR A 422 0.06 27.25 1.61
CA THR A 422 0.65 26.79 0.35
C THR A 422 0.26 25.35 0.03
N ILE A 423 0.22 24.49 1.06
CA ILE A 423 -0.38 23.15 0.98
C ILE A 423 -1.69 23.17 1.76
N PHE A 424 -2.78 22.79 1.13
CA PHE A 424 -4.13 22.84 1.69
C PHE A 424 -4.92 21.59 1.31
N GLY A 425 -5.99 21.29 2.05
CA GLY A 425 -6.87 20.16 1.73
C GLY A 425 -7.93 20.58 0.73
N HIS A 426 -8.48 19.65 -0.05
CA HIS A 426 -9.52 19.98 -1.02
C HIS A 426 -10.72 20.73 -0.41
N ARG A 427 -11.14 20.30 0.79
CA ARG A 427 -12.18 20.94 1.60
C ARG A 427 -11.98 22.42 1.89
N ASP A 428 -10.75 22.94 1.81
CA ASP A 428 -10.48 24.37 2.02
C ASP A 428 -11.04 25.23 0.87
N VAL A 429 -11.28 24.64 -0.31
CA VAL A 429 -11.74 25.35 -1.51
C VAL A 429 -13.08 24.85 -2.07
N ALA A 430 -13.49 23.63 -1.71
CA ALA A 430 -14.69 22.95 -2.19
C ALA A 430 -15.64 22.52 -1.05
N TYR A 431 -16.93 22.30 -1.33
CA TYR A 431 -17.82 21.63 -0.38
C TYR A 431 -17.70 20.11 -0.51
N THR A 432 -16.70 19.55 0.19
CA THR A 432 -16.35 18.13 0.22
C THR A 432 -15.79 17.77 1.60
N GLU A 433 -15.80 16.48 1.98
CA GLU A 433 -15.04 15.99 3.14
C GLU A 433 -13.54 15.85 2.84
N CYS A 434 -13.16 15.69 1.57
CA CYS A 434 -11.81 15.40 1.10
C CYS A 434 -10.75 16.36 1.69
N PRO A 435 -9.64 15.87 2.29
CA PRO A 435 -9.10 14.50 2.25
C PRO A 435 -9.60 13.58 3.39
N GLY A 436 -10.79 13.84 3.95
CA GLY A 436 -11.37 13.13 5.08
C GLY A 436 -11.12 13.83 6.41
N ASN A 437 -12.03 13.66 7.38
CA ASN A 437 -11.97 14.35 8.66
C ASN A 437 -10.68 14.10 9.45
N VAL A 438 -10.21 12.85 9.54
CA VAL A 438 -8.96 12.52 10.24
C VAL A 438 -7.74 12.91 9.39
N GLY A 439 -7.76 12.59 8.09
CA GLY A 439 -6.69 12.95 7.15
C GLY A 439 -6.38 14.45 7.12
N TYR A 440 -7.41 15.30 7.20
CA TYR A 440 -7.25 16.75 7.23
C TYR A 440 -6.47 17.24 8.47
N THR A 441 -6.55 16.54 9.60
CA THR A 441 -5.78 16.90 10.80
C THR A 441 -4.26 16.73 10.59
N GLN A 442 -3.85 15.94 9.59
CA GLN A 442 -2.45 15.65 9.28
C GLN A 442 -1.82 16.65 8.29
N LEU A 443 -2.56 17.65 7.80
CA LEU A 443 -2.04 18.65 6.86
C LEU A 443 -0.84 19.43 7.40
N GLU A 444 -0.76 19.68 8.72
CA GLU A 444 0.41 20.35 9.30
C GLU A 444 1.64 19.44 9.31
N ALA A 445 1.48 18.14 9.55
CA ALA A 445 2.57 17.18 9.43
C ALA A 445 3.06 17.09 7.97
N ILE A 446 2.15 17.07 6.99
CA ILE A 446 2.51 17.12 5.56
C ILE A 446 3.30 18.38 5.23
N ARG A 447 2.88 19.56 5.71
CA ARG A 447 3.62 20.82 5.51
C ARG A 447 5.01 20.77 6.15
N ALA A 448 5.13 20.21 7.35
CA ALA A 448 6.41 20.06 8.03
C ALA A 448 7.35 19.15 7.25
N VAL A 449 6.86 18.00 6.78
CA VAL A 449 7.64 17.10 5.89
C VAL A 449 8.02 17.83 4.60
N ALA A 450 7.08 18.49 3.93
CA ALA A 450 7.35 19.21 2.68
C ALA A 450 8.38 20.33 2.87
N ALA A 451 8.31 21.09 3.97
CA ALA A 451 9.29 22.12 4.31
C ALA A 451 10.66 21.52 4.65
N ALA A 452 10.69 20.41 5.39
CA ALA A 452 11.91 19.66 5.67
C ALA A 452 12.50 18.98 4.43
N ASN A 453 11.75 18.89 3.33
CA ASN A 453 12.20 18.42 2.02
C ASN A 453 12.27 19.58 0.99
N LEU A 454 12.16 20.84 1.43
CA LEU A 454 12.38 22.00 0.57
C LEU A 454 13.88 22.23 0.42
N GLY A 455 14.48 21.58 -0.57
CA GLY A 455 15.91 21.70 -0.85
C GLY A 455 16.82 20.93 0.11
N SER A 456 16.29 20.01 0.92
CA SER A 456 17.12 19.08 1.69
C SER A 456 17.74 18.05 0.76
N THR A 457 18.98 18.30 0.38
CA THR A 457 19.94 17.21 0.24
C THR A 457 20.08 16.61 1.63
N VAL A 458 19.74 15.33 1.82
CA VAL A 458 20.26 14.59 2.98
C VAL A 458 21.76 14.87 3.00
N SER A 459 22.31 15.37 4.10
CA SER A 459 23.74 15.65 4.12
C SER A 459 24.51 14.33 3.91
N PRO A 460 25.72 14.36 3.34
CA PRO A 460 26.53 13.14 3.21
C PRO A 460 26.72 12.43 4.56
N GLU A 461 26.79 13.19 5.65
CA GLU A 461 26.96 12.66 7.00
C GLU A 461 25.70 11.95 7.50
N GLU A 462 24.52 12.56 7.38
CA GLU A 462 23.24 11.94 7.74
C GLU A 462 22.96 10.69 6.88
N ALA A 463 23.23 10.77 5.57
CA ALA A 463 23.04 9.64 4.67
C ALA A 463 24.00 8.49 5.05
N ALA A 464 25.28 8.78 5.29
CA ALA A 464 26.24 7.77 5.70
C ALA A 464 25.92 7.18 7.09
N ALA A 465 25.44 7.98 8.04
CA ALA A 465 25.00 7.51 9.35
C ALA A 465 23.81 6.55 9.24
N LEU A 466 22.81 6.90 8.43
CA LEU A 466 21.64 6.07 8.19
C LEU A 466 22.00 4.74 7.50
N VAL A 467 22.90 4.77 6.51
CA VAL A 467 23.38 3.54 5.86
C VAL A 467 24.08 2.62 6.86
N ARG A 468 24.96 3.17 7.70
CA ARG A 468 25.65 2.37 8.74
C ARG A 468 24.66 1.73 9.71
N ALA A 469 23.70 2.50 10.22
CA ALA A 469 22.69 2.00 11.15
C ALA A 469 21.88 0.85 10.52
N LEU A 470 21.42 1.01 9.27
CA LEU A 470 20.63 -0.02 8.59
C LEU A 470 21.42 -1.30 8.30
N TYR A 471 22.71 -1.18 7.95
CA TYR A 471 23.57 -2.36 7.80
C TYR A 471 23.77 -3.07 9.14
N GLN A 472 23.98 -2.33 10.22
CA GLN A 472 24.12 -2.90 11.55
C GLN A 472 22.84 -3.61 12.00
N ASP A 473 21.68 -2.97 11.87
CA ASP A 473 20.42 -3.50 12.41
C ASP A 473 19.81 -4.61 11.54
N LEU A 474 20.05 -4.60 10.22
CA LEU A 474 19.51 -5.61 9.31
C LEU A 474 20.49 -6.75 9.01
N LEU A 475 21.79 -6.47 8.93
CA LEU A 475 22.81 -7.45 8.54
C LEU A 475 23.79 -7.80 9.68
N GLY A 476 23.77 -7.07 10.80
CA GLY A 476 24.63 -7.35 11.95
C GLY A 476 26.11 -7.00 11.71
N ARG A 477 26.42 -6.14 10.74
CA ARG A 477 27.80 -5.77 10.41
C ARG A 477 27.92 -4.35 9.85
N ASP A 478 29.16 -3.87 9.82
CA ASP A 478 29.51 -2.64 9.11
C ASP A 478 29.31 -2.78 7.60
N VAL A 479 28.88 -1.68 6.99
CA VAL A 479 28.86 -1.49 5.54
C VAL A 479 30.28 -1.35 4.98
N ASP A 480 30.56 -1.99 3.84
CA ASP A 480 31.85 -1.87 3.18
C ASP A 480 32.02 -0.48 2.54
N PRO A 481 33.26 0.00 2.29
CA PRO A 481 33.47 1.34 1.76
C PRO A 481 32.77 1.63 0.42
N SER A 482 32.60 0.63 -0.46
CA SER A 482 31.94 0.80 -1.75
C SER A 482 30.42 0.88 -1.60
N GLY A 483 29.85 0.01 -0.76
CA GLY A 483 28.43 0.03 -0.41
C GLY A 483 28.05 1.35 0.27
N LEU A 484 28.87 1.83 1.20
CA LEU A 484 28.63 3.08 1.91
C LEU A 484 28.61 4.26 0.95
N ALA A 485 29.62 4.37 0.08
CA ALA A 485 29.68 5.45 -0.91
C ALA A 485 28.45 5.43 -1.84
N THR A 486 28.11 4.25 -2.35
CA THR A 486 27.00 4.07 -3.29
C THR A 486 25.66 4.45 -2.67
N TRP A 487 25.34 3.92 -1.48
CA TRP A 487 24.07 4.20 -0.84
C TRP A 487 23.97 5.62 -0.31
N THR A 488 25.07 6.20 0.15
CA THR A 488 25.12 7.61 0.55
C THR A 488 24.76 8.50 -0.63
N ASP A 489 25.39 8.29 -1.79
CA ASP A 489 25.10 9.05 -3.02
C ASP A 489 23.65 8.84 -3.46
N LEU A 490 23.14 7.61 -3.40
CA LEU A 490 21.74 7.30 -3.77
C LEU A 490 20.74 8.02 -2.88
N LEU A 491 20.93 8.02 -1.55
CA LEU A 491 20.05 8.74 -0.61
C LEU A 491 20.14 10.27 -0.81
N MET A 492 21.36 10.80 -1.02
CA MET A 492 21.56 12.21 -1.36
C MET A 492 20.88 12.59 -2.67
N SER A 493 20.81 11.66 -3.63
CA SER A 493 20.14 11.81 -4.92
C SER A 493 18.65 11.48 -4.90
N GLY A 494 18.06 11.28 -3.71
CA GLY A 494 16.60 11.23 -3.52
C GLY A 494 16.00 9.83 -3.47
N ARG A 495 16.82 8.78 -3.49
CA ARG A 495 16.34 7.43 -3.19
C ARG A 495 15.82 7.36 -1.76
N SER A 496 14.80 6.52 -1.56
CA SER A 496 14.18 6.40 -0.25
C SER A 496 14.98 5.47 0.66
N GLN A 497 14.88 5.71 1.96
CA GLN A 497 15.39 4.80 2.99
C GLN A 497 14.75 3.42 2.89
N SER A 498 13.44 3.35 2.61
CA SER A 498 12.71 2.09 2.42
C SER A 498 13.27 1.29 1.25
N GLU A 499 13.75 1.94 0.19
CA GLU A 499 14.40 1.25 -0.94
C GLU A 499 15.73 0.62 -0.50
N LEU A 500 16.52 1.28 0.35
CA LEU A 500 17.70 0.69 0.96
C LEU A 500 17.32 -0.51 1.84
N VAL A 501 16.32 -0.37 2.72
CA VAL A 501 15.82 -1.46 3.56
C VAL A 501 15.36 -2.65 2.73
N ARG A 502 14.58 -2.43 1.68
CA ARG A 502 14.12 -3.46 0.74
C ARG A 502 15.29 -4.13 0.02
N THR A 503 16.31 -3.37 -0.34
CA THR A 503 17.50 -3.94 -0.99
C THR A 503 18.29 -4.82 -0.03
N LEU A 504 18.50 -4.37 1.21
CA LEU A 504 19.19 -5.18 2.22
C LEU A 504 18.38 -6.43 2.55
N THR A 505 17.07 -6.31 2.77
CA THR A 505 16.19 -7.43 3.17
C THR A 505 15.91 -8.43 2.05
N SER A 506 16.14 -8.07 0.79
CA SER A 506 16.07 -8.98 -0.36
C SER A 506 17.41 -9.63 -0.70
N SER A 507 18.51 -9.22 -0.05
CA SER A 507 19.84 -9.78 -0.28
C SER A 507 19.96 -11.25 0.15
N THR A 508 20.84 -12.00 -0.51
CA THR A 508 21.18 -13.38 -0.11
C THR A 508 21.73 -13.44 1.31
N GLU A 509 22.48 -12.43 1.72
CA GLU A 509 23.02 -12.30 3.07
C GLU A 509 21.91 -12.24 4.11
N TYR A 510 20.96 -11.31 3.95
CA TYR A 510 19.83 -11.18 4.85
C TYR A 510 18.99 -12.46 4.93
N ARG A 511 18.70 -13.07 3.77
CA ARG A 511 17.97 -14.35 3.71
C ARG A 511 18.68 -15.46 4.47
N THR A 512 20.00 -15.54 4.33
CA THR A 512 20.82 -16.52 5.04
C THR A 512 20.74 -16.28 6.54
N LEU A 513 20.94 -15.04 7.00
CA LEU A 513 20.84 -14.68 8.42
C LEU A 513 19.48 -15.10 9.01
N ARG A 514 18.38 -14.85 8.30
CA ARG A 514 17.04 -15.22 8.78
C ARG A 514 16.79 -16.73 8.81
N VAL A 515 17.31 -17.47 7.84
CA VAL A 515 17.24 -18.95 7.86
C VAL A 515 18.04 -19.49 9.05
N VAL A 516 19.29 -19.05 9.23
CA VAL A 516 20.14 -19.47 10.36
C VAL A 516 19.47 -19.14 11.70
N GLN A 517 18.91 -17.93 11.82
CA GLN A 517 18.18 -17.51 13.00
C GLN A 517 16.97 -18.42 13.27
N ALA A 518 16.21 -18.82 12.24
CA ALA A 518 15.09 -19.76 12.39
C ALA A 518 15.55 -21.12 12.94
N TYR A 519 16.69 -21.66 12.49
CA TYR A 519 17.25 -22.90 13.03
C TYR A 519 17.56 -22.77 14.53
N ARG A 520 18.20 -21.67 14.92
CA ARG A 520 18.62 -21.43 16.31
C ARG A 520 17.44 -21.15 17.23
N GLU A 521 16.48 -20.35 16.79
CA GLU A 521 15.34 -19.92 17.61
C GLU A 521 14.28 -21.01 17.73
N VAL A 522 13.94 -21.67 16.62
CA VAL A 522 12.85 -22.65 16.58
C VAL A 522 13.36 -24.06 16.87
N LEU A 523 14.44 -24.48 16.21
CA LEU A 523 14.97 -25.85 16.33
C LEU A 523 16.09 -25.98 17.36
N ARG A 524 16.54 -24.88 17.99
CA ARG A 524 17.56 -24.88 19.06
C ARG A 524 18.88 -25.56 18.66
N ARG A 525 19.28 -25.42 17.40
CA ARG A 525 20.54 -25.94 16.86
C ARG A 525 21.09 -25.08 15.73
N GLU A 526 22.34 -25.37 15.36
CA GLU A 526 22.94 -24.81 14.16
C GLU A 526 22.31 -25.37 12.86
N PRO A 527 22.31 -24.59 11.78
CA PRO A 527 21.84 -25.06 10.48
C PRO A 527 22.68 -26.23 9.99
N ASP A 528 22.00 -27.24 9.46
CA ASP A 528 22.65 -28.27 8.64
C ASP A 528 22.89 -27.74 7.21
N PRO A 529 23.73 -28.39 6.38
CA PRO A 529 24.05 -27.90 5.04
C PRO A 529 22.85 -27.64 4.11
N HIS A 530 21.64 -28.15 4.41
CA HIS A 530 20.44 -27.86 3.62
C HIS A 530 19.88 -26.45 3.84
N TYR A 531 20.45 -25.63 4.73
CA TYR A 531 20.07 -24.22 4.84
C TYR A 531 20.24 -23.46 3.50
N VAL A 532 21.16 -23.89 2.64
CA VAL A 532 21.33 -23.32 1.29
C VAL A 532 20.12 -23.56 0.40
N ASP A 533 19.40 -24.67 0.59
CA ASP A 533 18.15 -24.96 -0.14
C ASP A 533 17.05 -23.99 0.29
N TRP A 534 16.95 -23.67 1.59
CA TRP A 534 16.04 -22.64 2.08
C TRP A 534 16.32 -21.28 1.45
N VAL A 535 17.58 -20.85 1.43
CA VAL A 535 17.98 -19.57 0.81
C VAL A 535 17.62 -19.55 -0.67
N ARG A 536 17.88 -20.64 -1.39
CA ARG A 536 17.52 -20.79 -2.81
C ARG A 536 16.00 -20.75 -3.03
N TRP A 537 15.22 -21.46 -2.22
CA TRP A 537 13.76 -21.41 -2.31
C TRP A 537 13.19 -20.02 -2.03
N ILE A 538 13.81 -19.28 -1.11
CA ILE A 538 13.43 -17.88 -0.85
C ILE A 538 13.79 -16.98 -2.04
N GLN A 539 14.95 -17.19 -2.66
CA GLN A 539 15.33 -16.49 -3.89
C GLN A 539 14.39 -16.77 -5.06
N GLU A 540 13.91 -18.02 -5.17
CA GLU A 540 12.98 -18.48 -6.18
C GLU A 540 11.52 -18.05 -5.89
N GLY A 541 11.25 -17.43 -4.73
CA GLY A 541 9.90 -16.99 -4.33
C GLY A 541 8.99 -18.12 -3.85
N VAL A 542 9.53 -19.31 -3.59
CA VAL A 542 8.78 -20.47 -3.08
C VAL A 542 8.39 -20.29 -1.61
N TYR A 543 9.27 -19.64 -0.84
CA TYR A 543 9.04 -19.26 0.55
C TYR A 543 9.45 -17.81 0.78
N THR A 544 8.85 -17.16 1.75
CA THR A 544 9.38 -15.92 2.33
C THR A 544 10.36 -16.24 3.45
N VAL A 545 11.20 -15.26 3.82
CA VAL A 545 12.10 -15.40 4.98
C VAL A 545 11.36 -15.69 6.29
N ASP A 546 10.10 -15.24 6.39
CA ASP A 546 9.29 -15.33 7.60
C ASP A 546 8.51 -16.65 7.67
N GLU A 547 8.27 -17.30 6.52
CA GLU A 547 7.64 -18.62 6.46
C GLU A 547 8.55 -19.75 6.94
N VAL A 548 9.86 -19.58 6.95
CA VAL A 548 10.81 -20.62 7.39
C VAL A 548 10.54 -21.02 8.84
N GLN A 549 10.34 -20.03 9.73
CA GLN A 549 9.99 -20.29 11.13
C GLN A 549 8.67 -21.05 11.24
N PHE A 550 7.64 -20.58 10.51
CA PHE A 550 6.35 -21.26 10.45
C PHE A 550 6.48 -22.72 10.01
N VAL A 551 7.33 -23.02 9.02
CA VAL A 551 7.59 -24.39 8.59
C VAL A 551 8.29 -25.19 9.69
N PHE A 552 9.27 -24.62 10.39
CA PHE A 552 9.97 -25.32 11.48
C PHE A 552 9.04 -25.67 12.64
N TYR A 553 8.09 -24.80 12.99
CA TYR A 553 7.12 -25.09 14.05
C TYR A 553 6.21 -26.29 13.76
N ARG A 554 6.05 -26.70 12.49
CA ARG A 554 5.25 -27.87 12.11
C ARG A 554 6.09 -29.13 11.81
N THR A 555 7.39 -29.09 12.07
CA THR A 555 8.27 -30.25 11.87
C THR A 555 8.12 -31.28 12.99
N GLU A 556 8.47 -32.53 12.68
CA GLU A 556 8.62 -33.58 13.69
C GLU A 556 9.66 -33.19 14.75
N GLU A 557 10.76 -32.53 14.35
CA GLU A 557 11.81 -32.07 15.25
C GLU A 557 11.24 -31.14 16.34
N PHE A 558 10.51 -30.09 15.95
CA PHE A 558 9.86 -29.19 16.91
C PHE A 558 8.76 -29.90 17.74
N TYR A 559 8.05 -30.87 17.14
CA TYR A 559 7.08 -31.70 17.88
C TYR A 559 7.74 -32.54 18.99
N LEU A 560 8.91 -33.11 18.72
CA LEU A 560 9.69 -33.87 19.70
C LEU A 560 10.25 -32.97 20.81
N GLN A 561 10.70 -31.75 20.48
CA GLN A 561 11.12 -30.75 21.48
C GLN A 561 9.99 -30.41 22.46
N GLY A 562 8.76 -30.40 21.97
CA GLY A 562 7.56 -30.20 22.77
C GLY A 562 7.13 -31.40 23.62
N GLY A 563 7.86 -32.51 23.67
CA GLY A 563 7.50 -33.69 24.48
C GLY A 563 6.80 -34.81 23.71
N ALA A 564 6.79 -34.75 22.38
CA ALA A 564 6.35 -35.82 21.48
C ALA A 564 4.88 -36.28 21.65
N ASN A 565 4.03 -35.42 22.20
CA ASN A 565 2.59 -35.66 22.30
C ASN A 565 1.80 -34.36 22.06
N PRO A 566 0.53 -34.42 21.61
CA PRO A 566 -0.22 -33.22 21.23
C PRO A 566 -0.40 -32.21 22.37
N THR A 567 -0.60 -32.68 23.59
CA THR A 567 -0.82 -31.81 24.75
C THR A 567 0.42 -30.99 25.07
N ASP A 568 1.59 -31.61 25.13
CA ASP A 568 2.81 -30.88 25.44
C ASP A 568 3.31 -30.05 24.25
N TYR A 569 3.03 -30.48 23.01
CA TYR A 569 3.24 -29.67 21.81
C TYR A 569 2.47 -28.34 21.85
N VAL A 570 1.18 -28.37 22.20
CA VAL A 570 0.36 -27.16 22.33
C VAL A 570 0.91 -26.24 23.41
N LYS A 571 1.27 -26.78 24.58
CA LYS A 571 1.91 -25.97 25.64
C LYS A 571 3.22 -25.36 25.16
N HIS A 572 4.03 -26.11 24.42
CA HIS A 572 5.30 -25.63 23.89
C HIS A 572 5.09 -24.50 22.89
N MET A 573 4.18 -24.64 21.94
CA MET A 573 3.81 -23.58 20.99
C MET A 573 3.40 -22.30 21.70
N TYR A 574 2.52 -22.39 22.70
CA TYR A 574 2.03 -21.22 23.44
C TYR A 574 3.16 -20.48 24.17
N ARG A 575 4.11 -21.20 24.77
CA ARG A 575 5.27 -20.56 25.41
C ARG A 575 6.15 -19.84 24.39
N VAL A 576 6.45 -20.47 23.26
CA VAL A 576 7.42 -19.91 22.31
C VAL A 576 6.83 -18.85 21.38
N MET A 577 5.56 -18.97 21.00
CA MET A 577 4.88 -18.03 20.08
C MET A 577 4.15 -16.91 20.84
N LEU A 578 3.53 -17.23 21.98
CA LEU A 578 2.65 -16.30 22.70
C LEU A 578 3.22 -15.83 24.05
N ASN A 579 4.38 -16.34 24.47
CA ASN A 579 5.00 -16.02 25.76
C ASN A 579 4.07 -16.23 26.97
N ARG A 580 3.17 -17.22 26.91
CA ARG A 580 2.26 -17.59 28.00
C ARG A 580 1.94 -19.08 28.00
N GLU A 581 1.33 -19.55 29.07
CA GLU A 581 0.77 -20.90 29.11
C GLU A 581 -0.59 -20.95 28.36
N ALA A 582 -0.85 -22.10 27.73
CA ALA A 582 -2.16 -22.41 27.17
C ALA A 582 -3.16 -22.69 28.30
N SER A 583 -4.38 -22.18 28.16
CA SER A 583 -5.49 -22.54 29.05
C SER A 583 -5.93 -24.00 28.85
N ALA A 584 -6.66 -24.55 29.81
CA ALA A 584 -7.19 -25.91 29.71
C ALA A 584 -8.10 -26.11 28.49
N TRP A 585 -8.84 -25.07 28.08
CA TRP A 585 -9.68 -25.11 26.88
C TRP A 585 -8.83 -25.12 25.60
N GLU A 586 -7.82 -24.25 25.50
CA GLU A 586 -6.93 -24.20 24.33
C GLU A 586 -6.17 -25.52 24.15
N ILE A 587 -5.70 -26.12 25.25
CA ILE A 587 -5.06 -27.45 25.23
C ILE A 587 -6.02 -28.50 24.68
N ALA A 588 -7.26 -28.54 25.19
CA ALA A 588 -8.24 -29.53 24.77
C ALA A 588 -8.63 -29.35 23.29
N TYR A 589 -8.90 -28.12 22.87
CA TYR A 589 -9.27 -27.78 21.50
C TYR A 589 -8.16 -28.14 20.52
N TRP A 590 -6.93 -27.66 20.73
CA TRP A 590 -5.84 -27.93 19.80
C TRP A 590 -5.39 -29.40 19.82
N THR A 591 -5.44 -30.08 20.97
CA THR A 591 -5.16 -31.52 21.02
C THR A 591 -6.14 -32.32 20.16
N ASP A 592 -7.43 -31.95 20.19
CA ASP A 592 -8.45 -32.56 19.34
C ASP A 592 -8.21 -32.28 17.85
N GLN A 593 -7.86 -31.03 17.49
CA GLN A 593 -7.50 -30.69 16.10
C GLN A 593 -6.28 -31.46 15.60
N ILE A 594 -5.26 -31.61 16.45
CA ILE A 594 -4.05 -32.38 16.11
C ILE A 594 -4.38 -33.85 15.87
N ALA A 595 -5.27 -34.43 16.67
CA ALA A 595 -5.68 -35.83 16.51
C ALA A 595 -6.41 -36.09 15.18
N HIS A 596 -7.15 -35.09 14.67
CA HIS A 596 -7.93 -35.24 13.44
C HIS A 596 -7.20 -34.78 12.17
N TYR A 597 -6.37 -33.74 12.26
CA TYR A 597 -5.82 -33.03 11.11
C TYR A 597 -4.30 -32.85 11.15
N GLY A 598 -3.62 -33.36 12.18
CA GLY A 598 -2.19 -33.17 12.40
C GLY A 598 -1.83 -31.79 12.96
N VAL A 599 -0.54 -31.50 13.10
CA VAL A 599 -0.06 -30.27 13.77
C VAL A 599 -0.33 -28.99 12.98
N VAL A 600 -0.39 -29.06 11.65
CA VAL A 600 -0.40 -27.88 10.77
C VAL A 600 -1.54 -26.89 11.09
N PRO A 601 -2.81 -27.31 11.24
CA PRO A 601 -3.89 -26.37 11.56
C PRO A 601 -3.73 -25.72 12.94
N ALA A 602 -3.20 -26.47 13.92
CA ALA A 602 -2.92 -25.92 15.24
C ALA A 602 -1.80 -24.89 15.19
N THR A 603 -0.68 -25.21 14.52
CA THR A 603 0.43 -24.28 14.30
C THR A 603 -0.03 -23.00 13.60
N ALA A 604 -0.82 -23.14 12.53
CA ALA A 604 -1.32 -22.00 11.76
C ALA A 604 -2.27 -21.13 12.58
N GLY A 605 -3.19 -21.75 13.33
CA GLY A 605 -4.16 -21.03 14.17
C GLY A 605 -3.50 -20.18 15.26
N VAL A 606 -2.37 -20.64 15.82
CA VAL A 606 -1.61 -19.85 16.80
C VAL A 606 -0.69 -18.84 16.11
N TRP A 607 0.06 -19.24 15.08
CA TRP A 607 1.02 -18.37 14.38
C TRP A 607 0.36 -17.15 13.72
N PHE A 608 -0.78 -17.34 13.07
CA PHE A 608 -1.55 -16.27 12.41
C PHE A 608 -2.63 -15.65 13.31
N SER A 609 -2.56 -15.88 14.63
CA SER A 609 -3.42 -15.17 15.58
C SER A 609 -2.99 -13.70 15.72
N LEU A 610 -3.96 -12.82 16.02
CA LEU A 610 -3.67 -11.41 16.32
C LEU A 610 -2.69 -11.29 17.50
N GLU A 611 -2.82 -12.13 18.52
CA GLU A 611 -1.92 -12.17 19.67
C GLU A 611 -0.46 -12.45 19.24
N ALA A 612 -0.23 -13.47 18.42
CA ALA A 612 1.09 -13.77 17.88
C ALA A 612 1.63 -12.65 16.97
N ALA A 613 0.75 -12.01 16.19
CA ALA A 613 1.13 -10.89 15.34
C ALA A 613 1.54 -9.66 16.17
N MET A 614 0.82 -9.32 17.23
CA MET A 614 1.18 -8.23 18.15
C MET A 614 2.53 -8.50 18.82
N ILE A 615 2.77 -9.72 19.31
CA ILE A 615 4.05 -10.07 19.94
C ILE A 615 5.21 -9.91 18.96
N ARG A 616 5.06 -10.38 17.72
CA ARG A 616 6.09 -10.27 16.69
C ARG A 616 6.28 -8.82 16.21
N ALA A 617 5.20 -8.06 16.04
CA ALA A 617 5.27 -6.63 15.71
C ALA A 617 6.00 -5.84 16.81
N GLY A 618 5.70 -6.12 18.08
CA GLY A 618 6.39 -5.50 19.22
C GLY A 618 7.89 -5.75 19.26
N LYS A 619 8.36 -6.93 18.81
CA LYS A 619 9.81 -7.20 18.69
C LYS A 619 10.48 -6.27 17.68
N TYR A 620 9.82 -5.92 16.58
CA TYR A 620 10.37 -5.01 15.58
C TYR A 620 10.46 -3.57 16.10
N TYR A 621 9.53 -3.12 16.94
CA TYR A 621 9.66 -1.83 17.64
C TYR A 621 10.89 -1.80 18.54
N GLN A 622 11.08 -2.83 19.36
CA GLN A 622 12.24 -2.87 20.24
C GLN A 622 13.54 -2.93 19.45
N THR A 623 13.57 -3.69 18.35
CA THR A 623 14.77 -3.89 17.53
C THR A 623 15.17 -2.62 16.78
N PHE A 624 14.21 -1.92 16.17
CA PHE A 624 14.51 -0.81 15.26
C PHE A 624 14.30 0.57 15.88
N LEU A 625 13.45 0.69 16.91
CA LEU A 625 13.07 1.99 17.49
C LEU A 625 13.51 2.14 18.96
N ASP A 626 14.17 1.14 19.53
CA ASP A 626 14.65 1.10 20.93
C ASP A 626 13.57 1.51 21.95
N ARG A 627 12.32 1.11 21.69
CA ARG A 627 11.20 1.36 22.59
C ARG A 627 10.10 0.33 22.45
N ALA A 628 9.24 0.29 23.46
CA ALA A 628 7.97 -0.43 23.36
C ALA A 628 7.01 0.24 22.35
N PRO A 629 6.20 -0.55 21.65
CA PRO A 629 5.12 -0.01 20.83
C PRO A 629 4.04 0.62 21.70
N ASP A 630 3.42 1.70 21.21
CA ASP A 630 2.16 2.18 21.80
C ASP A 630 0.99 1.25 21.38
N PRO A 631 -0.14 1.23 22.11
CA PRO A 631 -1.22 0.29 21.84
C PRO A 631 -1.81 0.37 20.44
N VAL A 632 -1.88 1.57 19.85
CA VAL A 632 -2.42 1.78 18.51
C VAL A 632 -1.43 1.30 17.47
N GLY A 633 -0.16 1.74 17.57
CA GLY A 633 0.90 1.27 16.70
C GLY A 633 1.07 -0.25 16.74
N LEU A 634 0.94 -0.88 17.92
CA LEU A 634 1.03 -2.33 18.05
C LEU A 634 -0.10 -3.06 17.29
N ASP A 635 -1.32 -2.56 17.41
CA ASP A 635 -2.50 -3.13 16.74
C ASP A 635 -2.41 -2.94 15.22
N ASP A 636 -2.02 -1.74 14.77
CA ASP A 636 -1.84 -1.43 13.34
C ASP A 636 -0.81 -2.35 12.69
N TRP A 637 0.39 -2.46 13.29
CA TRP A 637 1.43 -3.32 12.73
C TRP A 637 1.11 -4.81 12.84
N ALA A 638 0.32 -5.24 13.82
CA ALA A 638 -0.17 -6.61 13.89
C ALA A 638 -1.12 -6.92 12.73
N HIS A 639 -2.03 -6.00 12.38
CA HIS A 639 -2.90 -6.16 11.22
C HIS A 639 -2.11 -6.13 9.90
N VAL A 640 -1.10 -5.25 9.78
CA VAL A 640 -0.16 -5.27 8.63
C VAL A 640 0.57 -6.61 8.54
N MET A 641 1.02 -7.16 9.68
CA MET A 641 1.71 -8.46 9.71
C MET A 641 0.81 -9.59 9.20
N LEU A 642 -0.45 -9.61 9.62
CA LEU A 642 -1.41 -10.63 9.19
C LEU A 642 -1.79 -10.49 7.73
N ALA A 643 -1.91 -9.25 7.23
CA ALA A 643 -2.32 -8.97 5.86
C ALA A 643 -1.17 -9.10 4.84
N SER A 644 0.04 -8.70 5.23
CA SER A 644 1.17 -8.45 4.31
C SER A 644 2.48 -9.14 4.74
N GLY A 645 2.49 -9.86 5.87
CA GLY A 645 3.65 -10.57 6.37
C GLY A 645 4.62 -9.70 7.18
N GLU A 646 5.57 -10.35 7.85
CA GLU A 646 6.56 -9.69 8.71
C GLU A 646 7.53 -8.79 7.92
N GLY A 647 7.86 -9.15 6.67
CA GLY A 647 8.67 -8.31 5.79
C GLY A 647 8.10 -6.89 5.62
N ALA A 648 6.78 -6.73 5.51
CA ALA A 648 6.14 -5.43 5.40
C ALA A 648 6.26 -4.60 6.70
N VAL A 649 6.17 -5.25 7.86
CA VAL A 649 6.37 -4.60 9.17
C VAL A 649 7.81 -4.13 9.32
N ARG A 650 8.78 -4.97 8.92
CA ARG A 650 10.20 -4.65 8.97
C ARG A 650 10.58 -3.51 8.04
N GLU A 651 10.13 -3.58 6.78
CA GLU A 651 10.36 -2.52 5.79
C GLU A 651 9.72 -1.19 6.24
N GLY A 652 8.51 -1.26 6.81
CA GLY A 652 7.82 -0.09 7.32
C GLY A 652 8.52 0.55 8.52
N ILE A 653 8.86 -0.23 9.56
CA ILE A 653 9.49 0.32 10.76
C ILE A 653 10.92 0.79 10.48
N ALA A 654 11.77 -0.03 9.85
CA ALA A 654 13.15 0.35 9.53
C ALA A 654 13.23 1.39 8.39
N GLY A 655 12.20 1.51 7.55
CA GLY A 655 12.07 2.54 6.53
C GLY A 655 11.56 3.89 7.06
N SER A 656 11.05 3.92 8.29
CA SER A 656 10.37 5.06 8.86
C SER A 656 11.28 6.24 9.17
N VAL A 657 10.66 7.43 9.26
CA VAL A 657 11.31 8.65 9.77
C VAL A 657 11.70 8.51 11.23
N GLU A 658 10.95 7.73 12.01
CA GLU A 658 11.26 7.50 13.42
C GLU A 658 12.59 6.76 13.57
N TYR A 659 12.78 5.68 12.81
CA TYR A 659 14.06 4.97 12.73
C TYR A 659 15.19 5.91 12.33
N ARG A 660 14.97 6.75 11.30
CA ARG A 660 15.98 7.72 10.86
C ARG A 660 16.40 8.65 11.99
N ASN A 661 15.44 9.24 12.69
CA ASN A 661 15.73 10.17 13.77
C ASN A 661 16.53 9.50 14.90
N LEU A 662 16.17 8.25 15.23
CA LEU A 662 16.92 7.45 16.19
C LEU A 662 18.36 7.20 15.71
N ALA A 663 18.53 6.71 14.49
CA ALA A 663 19.84 6.44 13.89
C ALA A 663 20.75 7.69 13.88
N LEU A 664 20.20 8.85 13.49
CA LEU A 664 20.92 10.11 13.49
C LEU A 664 21.32 10.53 14.91
N SER A 665 20.40 10.42 15.88
CA SER A 665 20.68 10.75 17.28
C SER A 665 21.81 9.92 17.88
N HIS A 666 21.91 8.63 17.52
CA HIS A 666 23.00 7.75 17.97
C HIS A 666 24.34 8.06 17.30
N SER A 667 24.32 8.56 16.06
CA SER A 667 25.54 8.93 15.33
C SER A 667 26.11 10.29 15.73
N GLY A 668 25.31 11.15 16.37
CA GLY A 668 25.67 12.53 16.68
C GLY A 668 25.64 13.48 15.47
N ALA A 669 25.08 13.02 14.35
CA ALA A 669 24.89 13.76 13.09
C ALA A 669 23.61 14.61 13.09
#